data_AF-A0A6A5AB36-F1
#
_entry.id   AF-A0A6A5AB36-F1
#
_cell.length_a   1.000
_cell.length_b   1.000
_cell.length_c   1.000
_cell.angle_alpha   90.00
_cell.angle_beta   90.00
_cell.angle_gamma   90.00
#
_symmetry.space_group_name_H-M   'P 1'
#
loop_
_entity.id
_entity.type
_entity.pdbx_description
1 polymer ?
#
loop_
_entity_poly.entity_id
_entity_poly.type
_entity_poly.pdbx_seq_one_letter_code
_entity_poly.pdbx_strand_id
1 'polypeptide(L)'
;MGAAASVVTKGQCQALCGDLFDESEWDKQAVDGVVNRDKLTTVLSTLTDAFLTHDWGSDGGTHTKVSVVNYLLQARGITTWFDQEKMEGNVKKQMIHGIDNARVIVVFVTQRYIAKVGGPNAEDNCQLEFNYAARRKTASRMVPVLIDPTPTLKNPASWNGEVGFVLGGHLYLDLSGAFDDDHLLASKVDELVAKIVSIGGTPLARRFAPESLSDAKEQAKYVPSPPVVATLQAAPVLSAPTVSLASLTKEDVGLLLNALACSKFSAAFLENEVTGEVLYGAASVEEIKELGMPLAAKARVLFDKIAEFKASGVPTTLLLRDKTKLSTGGASTPSTTAEVKTTDLSSSNVASTAKSFEDITMALLPPEWAAVMKYKLEVNGVNTLSKHTLSWFDSSCSVSAANGFFSDGNYAAELKGTASSRAMRLQAMGGRLDKNAFLLRFRMKPMAGGVTPLAAGRFPWFAIDVTTDLCLALSCNQGKDVFVVKMDGAPVTVALAEWVDVAILVSIRTASIIQVVLDSKYMDAITVDKGFELHIPTDVNQSLRDTEHNQLYLYRPDTHQGLFHGHLRDIEMYSTLPASRKLPRITDADDPDRHRLHLTHRDALVEGLTLAFHYPNMAVDAVDIVTGRAMTLPGGSFIHSSLGAYFDGNYYDDTELDRNLVVAGKLGATFSRNKFAVAITMAPLAACCVFCMGSYYRWFGLTVTNTMEVKVTFNNQRVGLVVRQEREMVRLSRERWHDVAVVVDGLRVTVLIDGNHMDEVSLSQDFTYTAPPDADNDMFLLNYSCSGCFHGFMREFAMWKLS
;
A
#
# COMPACT_ATOMS: atom_id res chain seq x y z
N MET A 1 -46.72 24.40 -9.06
CA MET A 1 -46.72 23.18 -9.90
C MET A 1 -45.33 22.59 -9.84
N GLY A 2 -45.19 21.29 -9.60
CA GLY A 2 -43.87 20.67 -9.45
C GLY A 2 -43.16 20.54 -10.79
N ALA A 3 -41.87 20.88 -10.83
CA ALA A 3 -41.01 20.42 -11.91
C ALA A 3 -40.87 18.90 -11.77
N ALA A 4 -41.31 18.14 -12.77
CA ALA A 4 -41.04 16.71 -12.81
C ALA A 4 -39.52 16.52 -12.94
N ALA A 5 -38.90 15.83 -11.97
CA ALA A 5 -37.47 15.53 -12.04
C ALA A 5 -37.21 14.74 -13.33
N SER A 6 -36.38 15.31 -14.22
CA SER A 6 -36.08 14.67 -15.49
C SER A 6 -35.25 13.42 -15.20
N VAL A 7 -35.84 12.24 -15.39
CA VAL A 7 -35.14 10.97 -15.24
C VAL A 7 -34.65 10.47 -16.59
N VAL A 8 -33.49 9.82 -16.59
CA VAL A 8 -32.83 9.23 -17.75
C VAL A 8 -32.82 7.71 -17.56
N THR A 9 -33.21 6.95 -18.58
CA THR A 9 -33.19 5.48 -18.58
C THR A 9 -31.80 4.93 -18.95
N LYS A 10 -31.52 3.64 -18.64
CA LYS A 10 -30.22 3.00 -18.98
C LYS A 10 -29.84 3.18 -20.45
N GLY A 11 -30.79 2.95 -21.37
CA GLY A 11 -30.57 3.14 -22.81
C GLY A 11 -30.32 4.59 -23.24
N GLN A 12 -31.02 5.57 -22.64
CA GLN A 12 -30.76 6.98 -22.90
C GLN A 12 -29.40 7.44 -22.34
N CYS A 13 -28.99 6.91 -21.19
CA CYS A 13 -27.68 7.20 -20.60
C CYS A 13 -26.56 6.54 -21.41
N GLN A 14 -26.75 5.31 -21.90
CA GLN A 14 -25.83 4.65 -22.83
C GLN A 14 -25.68 5.43 -24.14
N ALA A 15 -26.77 5.95 -24.70
CA ALA A 15 -26.73 6.81 -25.89
C ALA A 15 -26.00 8.14 -25.64
N LEU A 16 -26.22 8.79 -24.49
CA LEU A 16 -25.59 10.07 -24.13
C LEU A 16 -24.09 9.93 -23.81
N CYS A 17 -23.72 8.87 -23.07
CA CYS A 17 -22.36 8.65 -22.59
C CYS A 17 -21.48 7.87 -23.57
N GLY A 18 -22.03 6.90 -24.30
CA GLY A 18 -21.28 6.04 -25.23
C GLY A 18 -20.19 5.21 -24.52
N ASP A 19 -18.97 5.27 -25.02
CA ASP A 19 -17.72 4.77 -24.39
C ASP A 19 -17.44 5.31 -22.97
N LEU A 20 -18.16 6.33 -22.49
CA LEU A 20 -18.10 6.83 -21.11
C LEU A 20 -19.11 6.16 -20.17
N PHE A 21 -19.94 5.24 -20.67
CA PHE A 21 -20.91 4.51 -19.86
C PHE A 21 -20.22 3.36 -19.11
N ASP A 22 -20.09 3.47 -17.79
CA ASP A 22 -19.70 2.36 -16.92
C ASP A 22 -20.95 1.67 -16.35
N GLU A 23 -21.09 0.38 -16.60
CA GLU A 23 -22.25 -0.40 -16.15
C GLU A 23 -22.28 -0.59 -14.63
N SER A 24 -21.12 -0.71 -13.99
CA SER A 24 -21.05 -0.83 -12.53
C SER A 24 -21.44 0.47 -11.83
N GLU A 25 -21.13 1.64 -12.41
CA GLU A 25 -21.52 2.94 -11.84
C GLU A 25 -22.98 3.26 -12.15
N TRP A 26 -23.50 2.85 -13.31
CA TRP A 26 -24.93 2.90 -13.56
C TRP A 26 -25.72 2.08 -12.51
N ASP A 27 -25.35 0.83 -12.28
CA ASP A 27 -26.06 -0.07 -11.35
C ASP A 27 -25.93 0.39 -9.87
N LYS A 28 -24.97 1.27 -9.52
CA LYS A 28 -24.87 1.94 -8.22
C LYS A 28 -25.77 3.17 -8.08
N GLN A 29 -25.99 3.92 -9.17
CA GLN A 29 -26.64 5.24 -9.16
C GLN A 29 -28.11 5.19 -9.58
N ALA A 30 -28.53 4.13 -10.28
CA ALA A 30 -29.90 3.96 -10.76
C ALA A 30 -30.85 3.46 -9.67
N VAL A 31 -32.03 4.07 -9.60
CA VAL A 31 -33.16 3.60 -8.78
C VAL A 31 -34.29 3.27 -9.75
N ASP A 32 -34.90 2.09 -9.60
CA ASP A 32 -35.97 1.60 -10.49
C ASP A 32 -35.64 1.67 -12.01
N GLY A 33 -34.35 1.50 -12.34
CA GLY A 33 -33.86 1.52 -13.73
C GLY A 33 -33.65 2.91 -14.34
N VAL A 34 -33.67 3.98 -13.53
CA VAL A 34 -33.43 5.36 -13.98
C VAL A 34 -32.50 6.16 -13.07
N VAL A 35 -31.87 7.21 -13.62
CA VAL A 35 -31.00 8.16 -12.91
C VAL A 35 -31.55 9.59 -13.10
N ASN A 36 -31.47 10.44 -12.06
CA ASN A 36 -31.83 11.85 -12.18
C ASN A 36 -30.85 12.58 -13.12
N ARG A 37 -31.37 13.26 -14.14
CA ARG A 37 -30.61 14.03 -15.14
C ARG A 37 -29.72 15.09 -14.48
N ASP A 38 -30.13 15.73 -13.40
CA ASP A 38 -29.33 16.76 -12.72
C ASP A 38 -28.05 16.16 -12.12
N LYS A 39 -28.12 14.95 -11.55
CA LYS A 39 -26.94 14.20 -11.09
C LYS A 39 -26.04 13.81 -12.26
N LEU A 40 -26.63 13.31 -13.34
CA LEU A 40 -25.89 12.91 -14.54
C LEU A 40 -25.16 14.11 -15.16
N THR A 41 -25.84 15.24 -15.33
CA THR A 41 -25.25 16.50 -15.79
C THR A 41 -24.15 16.99 -14.83
N THR A 42 -24.32 16.85 -13.51
CA THR A 42 -23.27 17.20 -12.54
C THR A 42 -22.00 16.36 -12.76
N VAL A 43 -22.11 15.03 -12.83
CA VAL A 43 -20.97 14.11 -13.05
C VAL A 43 -20.32 14.29 -14.41
N LEU A 44 -21.10 14.61 -15.45
CA LEU A 44 -20.56 14.88 -16.79
C LEU A 44 -19.90 16.27 -16.89
N SER A 45 -20.34 17.25 -16.08
CA SER A 45 -19.77 18.61 -16.08
C SER A 45 -18.37 18.70 -15.46
N THR A 46 -17.93 17.69 -14.71
CA THR A 46 -16.56 17.63 -14.17
C THR A 46 -15.55 16.99 -15.13
N LEU A 47 -15.97 16.40 -16.25
CA LEU A 47 -15.10 15.73 -17.22
C LEU A 47 -14.48 16.72 -18.22
N THR A 48 -13.25 16.42 -18.68
CA THR A 48 -12.60 17.14 -19.78
C THR A 48 -12.02 16.17 -20.83
N ASP A 49 -11.88 16.63 -22.07
CA ASP A 49 -11.26 15.86 -23.14
C ASP A 49 -9.74 15.75 -22.95
N ALA A 50 -9.09 16.85 -22.52
CA ALA A 50 -7.65 16.91 -22.33
C ALA A 50 -7.22 17.71 -21.07
N PHE A 51 -6.27 17.17 -20.31
CA PHE A 51 -5.49 17.92 -19.32
C PHE A 51 -4.21 18.43 -19.97
N LEU A 52 -3.83 19.69 -19.75
CA LEU A 52 -2.63 20.31 -20.34
C LEU A 52 -1.51 20.48 -19.30
N THR A 53 -0.57 19.54 -19.22
CA THR A 53 0.57 19.59 -18.28
C THR A 53 1.81 20.21 -18.93
N HIS A 54 2.43 21.18 -18.24
CA HIS A 54 3.54 21.98 -18.76
C HIS A 54 4.36 22.62 -17.62
N ASP A 55 5.59 23.05 -17.91
CA ASP A 55 6.29 24.02 -17.04
C ASP A 55 5.81 25.42 -17.40
N TRP A 56 5.75 26.32 -16.42
CA TRP A 56 5.39 27.72 -16.67
C TRP A 56 6.46 28.49 -17.47
N GLY A 57 7.73 28.05 -17.43
CA GLY A 57 8.87 28.79 -17.97
C GLY A 57 9.53 29.69 -16.91
N SER A 58 10.62 30.36 -17.30
CA SER A 58 11.38 31.23 -16.38
C SER A 58 10.73 32.59 -16.16
N ASP A 59 9.87 32.98 -17.10
CA ASP A 59 9.24 34.27 -17.32
C ASP A 59 7.72 34.15 -17.59
N GLY A 60 7.18 32.92 -17.66
CA GLY A 60 5.82 32.61 -18.12
C GLY A 60 5.71 32.24 -19.60
N GLY A 61 6.79 32.34 -20.39
CA GLY A 61 6.74 32.16 -21.85
C GLY A 61 6.31 30.77 -22.31
N THR A 62 6.56 29.73 -21.51
CA THR A 62 6.07 28.36 -21.80
C THR A 62 4.58 28.25 -21.53
N HIS A 63 4.09 28.79 -20.40
CA HIS A 63 2.65 28.89 -20.12
C HIS A 63 1.91 29.69 -21.22
N THR A 64 2.45 30.82 -21.67
CA THR A 64 1.84 31.63 -22.75
C THR A 64 1.68 30.83 -24.04
N LYS A 65 2.69 30.05 -24.45
CA LYS A 65 2.60 29.17 -25.62
C LYS A 65 1.53 28.09 -25.47
N VAL A 66 1.40 27.48 -24.28
CA VAL A 66 0.35 26.48 -24.01
C VAL A 66 -1.03 27.12 -23.95
N SER A 67 -1.16 28.36 -23.48
CA SER A 67 -2.42 29.13 -23.49
C SER A 67 -2.96 29.37 -24.91
N VAL A 68 -2.07 29.68 -25.88
CA VAL A 68 -2.44 29.79 -27.30
C VAL A 68 -2.91 28.44 -27.86
N VAL A 69 -2.21 27.35 -27.57
CA VAL A 69 -2.64 25.99 -27.97
C VAL A 69 -3.98 25.62 -27.31
N ASN A 70 -4.18 25.97 -26.04
CA ASN A 70 -5.43 25.76 -25.32
C ASN A 70 -6.62 26.46 -26.00
N TYR A 71 -6.46 27.73 -26.37
CA TYR A 71 -7.48 28.48 -27.13
C TYR A 71 -7.79 27.81 -28.48
N LEU A 72 -6.75 27.39 -29.22
CA LEU A 72 -6.90 26.72 -30.52
C LEU A 72 -7.53 25.30 -30.41
N LEU A 73 -7.38 24.61 -29.28
CA LEU A 73 -8.08 23.35 -28.95
C LEU A 73 -9.55 23.61 -28.60
N GLN A 74 -9.84 24.59 -27.75
CA GLN A 74 -11.19 24.96 -27.36
C GLN A 74 -12.03 25.42 -28.57
N ALA A 75 -11.44 26.22 -29.47
CA ALA A 75 -12.04 26.63 -30.74
C ALA A 75 -12.39 25.46 -31.69
N ARG A 76 -11.80 24.28 -31.49
CA ARG A 76 -12.08 23.03 -32.23
C ARG A 76 -13.07 22.09 -31.51
N GLY A 77 -13.59 22.52 -30.36
CA GLY A 77 -14.54 21.76 -29.55
C GLY A 77 -13.91 20.70 -28.64
N ILE A 78 -12.64 20.86 -28.27
CA ILE A 78 -11.98 20.06 -27.22
C ILE A 78 -12.14 20.78 -25.89
N THR A 79 -12.76 20.14 -24.91
CA THR A 79 -12.83 20.66 -23.53
C THR A 79 -11.51 20.40 -22.80
N THR A 80 -10.95 21.43 -22.16
CA THR A 80 -9.61 21.35 -21.57
C THR A 80 -9.59 21.71 -20.10
N TRP A 81 -8.74 21.01 -19.35
CA TRP A 81 -8.28 21.46 -18.04
C TRP A 81 -6.91 22.16 -18.24
N PHE A 82 -6.86 23.45 -17.92
CA PHE A 82 -5.68 24.30 -18.10
C PHE A 82 -5.54 25.26 -16.92
N ASP A 83 -4.32 25.38 -16.42
CA ASP A 83 -3.91 26.21 -15.28
C ASP A 83 -3.87 27.70 -15.67
N GLN A 84 -4.96 28.45 -15.45
CA GLN A 84 -5.12 29.84 -15.95
C GLN A 84 -4.47 30.93 -15.10
N GLU A 85 -4.28 30.69 -13.80
CA GLU A 85 -3.66 31.61 -12.84
C GLU A 85 -2.72 30.80 -11.95
N LYS A 86 -1.70 31.40 -11.32
CA LYS A 86 -0.82 30.64 -10.40
C LYS A 86 -1.65 30.11 -9.24
N MET A 87 -1.95 28.81 -9.23
CA MET A 87 -2.79 28.17 -8.21
C MET A 87 -2.32 28.50 -6.79
N GLU A 88 -3.07 29.34 -6.08
CA GLU A 88 -2.93 29.56 -4.64
C GLU A 88 -3.95 28.70 -3.87
N GLY A 89 -3.50 28.01 -2.83
CA GLY A 89 -4.30 27.06 -2.07
C GLY A 89 -3.81 25.61 -2.19
N ASN A 90 -4.70 24.62 -2.20
CA ASN A 90 -4.34 23.21 -2.25
C ASN A 90 -4.15 22.72 -3.70
N VAL A 91 -3.11 23.24 -4.36
CA VAL A 91 -2.71 22.97 -5.75
C VAL A 91 -2.78 21.48 -6.10
N LYS A 92 -2.19 20.64 -5.25
CA LYS A 92 -2.11 19.18 -5.46
C LYS A 92 -3.50 18.52 -5.56
N LYS A 93 -4.51 18.99 -4.83
CA LYS A 93 -5.89 18.48 -4.95
C LYS A 93 -6.55 18.88 -6.28
N GLN A 94 -6.31 20.10 -6.76
CA GLN A 94 -6.85 20.57 -8.04
C GLN A 94 -6.21 19.82 -9.22
N MET A 95 -4.88 19.63 -9.20
CA MET A 95 -4.15 18.80 -10.17
C MET A 95 -4.67 17.35 -10.21
N ILE A 96 -4.83 16.71 -9.04
CA ILE A 96 -5.39 15.35 -8.94
C ILE A 96 -6.79 15.29 -9.57
N HIS A 97 -7.68 16.21 -9.20
CA HIS A 97 -9.05 16.25 -9.73
C HIS A 97 -9.09 16.48 -11.25
N GLY A 98 -8.25 17.38 -11.78
CA GLY A 98 -8.13 17.62 -13.22
C GLY A 98 -7.62 16.38 -13.97
N ILE A 99 -6.56 15.73 -13.47
CA ILE A 99 -6.03 14.50 -14.07
C ILE A 99 -7.05 13.37 -13.98
N ASP A 100 -7.71 13.16 -12.85
CA ASP A 100 -8.70 12.08 -12.66
C ASP A 100 -9.82 12.16 -13.70
N ASN A 101 -10.32 13.37 -13.99
CA ASN A 101 -11.48 13.58 -14.85
C ASN A 101 -11.15 13.84 -16.34
N ALA A 102 -9.88 14.03 -16.70
CA ALA A 102 -9.46 14.19 -18.10
C ALA A 102 -9.37 12.86 -18.86
N ARG A 103 -9.81 12.82 -20.12
CA ARG A 103 -9.80 11.60 -20.96
C ARG A 103 -8.43 11.32 -21.61
N VAL A 104 -7.66 12.37 -21.86
CA VAL A 104 -6.29 12.38 -22.42
C VAL A 104 -5.43 13.36 -21.61
N ILE A 105 -4.13 13.11 -21.52
CA ILE A 105 -3.17 14.05 -20.96
C ILE A 105 -2.27 14.55 -22.10
N VAL A 106 -2.14 15.86 -22.28
CA VAL A 106 -1.25 16.48 -23.28
C VAL A 106 -0.05 17.05 -22.53
N VAL A 107 1.15 16.56 -22.87
CA VAL A 107 2.39 16.84 -22.16
C VAL A 107 3.27 17.75 -23.00
N PHE A 108 3.41 19.01 -22.59
CA PHE A 108 4.21 19.99 -23.30
C PHE A 108 5.68 19.91 -22.87
N VAL A 109 6.47 19.20 -23.67
CA VAL A 109 7.86 18.87 -23.39
C VAL A 109 8.77 20.05 -23.70
N THR A 110 9.59 20.42 -22.71
CA THR A 110 10.73 21.34 -22.82
C THR A 110 11.93 20.80 -22.03
N GLN A 111 13.13 21.33 -22.28
CA GLN A 111 14.33 20.94 -21.53
C GLN A 111 14.15 21.17 -20.02
N ARG A 112 13.42 22.23 -19.64
CA ARG A 112 13.11 22.55 -18.24
C ARG A 112 12.01 21.69 -17.65
N TYR A 113 10.98 21.33 -18.43
CA TYR A 113 9.98 20.36 -17.98
C TYR A 113 10.62 19.00 -17.70
N ILE A 114 11.48 18.51 -18.61
CA ILE A 114 12.28 17.29 -18.41
C ILE A 114 13.15 17.42 -17.14
N ALA A 115 13.85 18.54 -16.95
CA ALA A 115 14.73 18.74 -15.79
C ALA A 115 13.99 18.92 -14.45
N LYS A 116 12.73 19.36 -14.47
CA LYS A 116 11.85 19.41 -13.29
C LYS A 116 11.25 18.05 -12.98
N VAL A 117 10.70 17.37 -13.99
CA VAL A 117 10.09 16.05 -13.85
C VAL A 117 11.13 15.01 -13.47
N GLY A 118 12.33 15.04 -14.04
CA GLY A 118 13.50 14.26 -13.60
C GLY A 118 14.32 14.93 -12.50
N GLY A 119 13.73 15.86 -11.74
CA GLY A 119 14.41 16.64 -10.71
C GLY A 119 14.50 15.90 -9.37
N PRO A 120 15.42 16.31 -8.48
CA PRO A 120 15.48 15.81 -7.10
C PRO A 120 14.42 16.42 -6.18
N ASN A 121 13.66 17.42 -6.66
CA ASN A 121 12.62 18.09 -5.90
C ASN A 121 11.28 17.37 -6.08
N ALA A 122 11.06 16.31 -5.29
CA ALA A 122 9.80 15.54 -5.28
C ALA A 122 8.53 16.36 -4.95
N GLU A 123 8.68 17.63 -4.55
CA GLU A 123 7.61 18.58 -4.32
C GLU A 123 7.37 19.54 -5.52
N ASP A 124 8.11 19.44 -6.63
CA ASP A 124 7.82 20.22 -7.85
C ASP A 124 6.51 19.75 -8.48
N ASN A 125 5.60 20.69 -8.74
CA ASN A 125 4.30 20.38 -9.31
C ASN A 125 4.43 19.64 -10.65
N CYS A 126 5.42 19.95 -11.50
CA CYS A 126 5.58 19.25 -12.79
C CYS A 126 5.89 17.76 -12.58
N GLN A 127 6.79 17.42 -11.64
CA GLN A 127 7.12 16.02 -11.31
C GLN A 127 5.92 15.28 -10.71
N LEU A 128 5.19 15.92 -9.80
CA LEU A 128 3.99 15.35 -9.20
C LEU A 128 2.86 15.15 -10.22
N GLU A 129 2.63 16.11 -11.09
CA GLU A 129 1.62 16.09 -12.15
C GLU A 129 1.90 14.99 -13.17
N PHE A 130 3.13 14.97 -13.71
CA PHE A 130 3.55 13.98 -14.70
C PHE A 130 3.52 12.56 -14.13
N ASN A 131 4.08 12.36 -12.93
CA ASN A 131 4.11 11.03 -12.32
C ASN A 131 2.73 10.60 -11.78
N TYR A 132 1.80 11.52 -11.49
CA TYR A 132 0.40 11.15 -11.22
C TYR A 132 -0.33 10.78 -12.52
N ALA A 133 -0.21 11.59 -13.58
CA ALA A 133 -0.77 11.31 -14.90
C ALA A 133 -0.29 9.97 -15.48
N ALA A 134 1.01 9.71 -15.43
CA ALA A 134 1.63 8.47 -15.90
C ALA A 134 1.09 7.23 -15.17
N ARG A 135 0.90 7.29 -13.85
CA ARG A 135 0.29 6.19 -13.09
C ARG A 135 -1.21 6.08 -13.32
N ARG A 136 -1.92 7.20 -13.46
CA ARG A 136 -3.39 7.25 -13.44
C ARG A 136 -4.05 7.00 -14.80
N LYS A 137 -3.38 7.38 -15.89
CA LYS A 137 -3.88 7.28 -17.28
C LYS A 137 -3.01 6.37 -18.15
N THR A 138 -1.78 6.08 -17.73
CA THR A 138 -0.73 5.37 -18.49
C THR A 138 -0.27 6.13 -19.74
N ALA A 139 0.95 5.81 -20.21
CA ALA A 139 1.57 6.48 -21.35
C ALA A 139 0.73 6.40 -22.63
N SER A 140 -0.10 5.37 -22.81
CA SER A 140 -1.01 5.23 -23.97
C SER A 140 -2.16 6.25 -23.99
N ARG A 141 -2.41 6.96 -22.88
CA ARG A 141 -3.32 8.13 -22.81
C ARG A 141 -2.58 9.47 -22.65
N MET A 142 -1.26 9.48 -22.79
CA MET A 142 -0.42 10.67 -22.75
C MET A 142 0.07 11.02 -24.17
N VAL A 143 -0.06 12.28 -24.56
CA VAL A 143 0.40 12.79 -25.86
C VAL A 143 1.60 13.70 -25.61
N PRO A 144 2.84 13.26 -25.89
CA PRO A 144 3.99 14.16 -25.86
C PRO A 144 3.93 15.17 -27.00
N VAL A 145 4.10 16.45 -26.66
CA VAL A 145 4.09 17.59 -27.57
C VAL A 145 5.36 18.40 -27.33
N LEU A 146 6.31 18.37 -28.27
CA LEU A 146 7.55 19.13 -28.16
C LEU A 146 7.31 20.58 -28.57
N ILE A 147 7.56 21.52 -27.65
CA ILE A 147 7.44 22.97 -27.90
C ILE A 147 8.75 23.74 -27.74
N ASP A 148 9.82 23.03 -27.38
CA ASP A 148 11.18 23.54 -27.21
C ASP A 148 12.01 23.26 -28.47
N PRO A 149 12.56 24.29 -29.14
CA PRO A 149 13.26 24.14 -30.42
C PRO A 149 14.66 23.51 -30.30
N THR A 150 15.15 23.22 -29.09
CA THR A 150 16.48 22.67 -28.86
C THR A 150 16.68 21.35 -29.65
N PRO A 151 17.62 21.28 -30.61
CA PRO A 151 17.68 20.15 -31.55
C PRO A 151 17.92 18.77 -30.92
N THR A 152 18.55 18.70 -29.74
CA THR A 152 18.72 17.43 -29.00
C THR A 152 17.37 16.80 -28.65
N LEU A 153 16.39 17.61 -28.22
CA LEU A 153 15.07 17.14 -27.80
C LEU A 153 14.21 16.59 -28.94
N LYS A 154 14.58 16.84 -30.21
CA LYS A 154 13.95 16.17 -31.36
C LYS A 154 14.34 14.69 -31.48
N ASN A 155 15.31 14.23 -30.69
CA ASN A 155 15.56 12.82 -30.40
C ASN A 155 15.01 12.48 -29.00
N PRO A 156 13.91 11.72 -28.89
CA PRO A 156 13.35 11.31 -27.60
C PRO A 156 14.28 10.46 -26.72
N ALA A 157 15.31 9.82 -27.29
CA ALA A 157 16.36 9.15 -26.52
C ALA A 157 17.30 10.11 -25.76
N SER A 158 17.17 11.43 -25.97
CA SER A 158 17.79 12.47 -25.13
C SER A 158 16.90 12.92 -23.97
N TRP A 159 15.63 12.50 -23.93
CA TRP A 159 14.75 12.79 -22.82
C TRP A 159 15.16 11.87 -21.67
N ASN A 160 15.56 12.46 -20.55
CA ASN A 160 16.07 11.77 -19.38
C ASN A 160 15.04 11.80 -18.24
N GLY A 161 15.26 11.00 -17.19
CA GLY A 161 14.31 10.87 -16.07
C GLY A 161 12.95 10.34 -16.52
N GLU A 162 11.90 10.63 -15.75
CA GLU A 162 10.58 10.03 -15.95
C GLU A 162 9.93 10.41 -17.29
N VAL A 163 10.21 11.59 -17.86
CA VAL A 163 9.71 11.95 -19.22
C VAL A 163 10.28 11.01 -20.28
N GLY A 164 11.58 10.69 -20.19
CA GLY A 164 12.22 9.71 -21.05
C GLY A 164 11.68 8.29 -20.83
N PHE A 165 11.59 7.88 -19.57
CA PHE A 165 11.12 6.54 -19.19
C PHE A 165 9.67 6.26 -19.65
N VAL A 166 8.77 7.23 -19.51
CA VAL A 166 7.34 7.07 -19.84
C VAL A 166 7.06 7.37 -21.31
N LEU A 167 7.66 8.43 -21.89
CA LEU A 167 7.30 8.94 -23.22
C LEU A 167 8.40 8.89 -24.28
N GLY A 168 9.66 8.56 -23.93
CA GLY A 168 10.76 8.44 -24.90
C GLY A 168 10.55 7.35 -25.97
N GLY A 169 9.69 6.36 -25.71
CA GLY A 169 9.23 5.36 -26.67
C GLY A 169 7.95 5.70 -27.43
N HIS A 170 7.35 6.88 -27.21
CA HIS A 170 6.07 7.29 -27.82
C HIS A 170 6.31 8.30 -28.95
N LEU A 171 5.51 8.20 -30.02
CA LEU A 171 5.53 9.19 -31.10
C LEU A 171 4.98 10.53 -30.58
N TYR A 172 5.82 11.56 -30.62
CA TYR A 172 5.49 12.92 -30.20
C TYR A 172 5.04 13.80 -31.36
N LEU A 173 4.32 14.87 -31.06
CA LEU A 173 3.97 15.92 -32.01
C LEU A 173 4.96 17.09 -31.86
N ASP A 174 5.58 17.49 -32.97
CA ASP A 174 6.55 18.59 -32.99
C ASP A 174 5.87 19.92 -33.35
N LEU A 175 5.74 20.80 -32.35
CA LEU A 175 5.26 22.18 -32.47
C LEU A 175 6.41 23.19 -32.31
N SER A 176 7.66 22.73 -32.16
CA SER A 176 8.75 23.57 -31.66
C SER A 176 9.10 24.75 -32.57
N GLY A 177 8.84 24.61 -33.88
CA GLY A 177 9.03 25.64 -34.91
C GLY A 177 7.69 26.12 -35.51
N ALA A 178 6.56 25.84 -34.86
CA ALA A 178 5.24 26.25 -35.34
C ALA A 178 4.78 27.59 -34.76
N PHE A 179 5.30 28.01 -33.60
CA PHE A 179 4.82 29.20 -32.88
C PHE A 179 5.08 30.55 -33.57
N ASP A 180 5.87 30.57 -34.65
CA ASP A 180 6.18 31.76 -35.43
C ASP A 180 5.42 31.80 -36.78
N ASP A 181 4.53 30.83 -37.04
CA ASP A 181 3.63 30.74 -38.20
C ASP A 181 2.25 30.23 -37.74
N ASP A 182 1.27 31.14 -37.68
CA ASP A 182 -0.11 30.83 -37.22
C ASP A 182 -0.78 29.69 -37.98
N HIS A 183 -0.44 29.49 -39.27
CA HIS A 183 -1.05 28.47 -40.10
C HIS A 183 -0.37 27.10 -39.93
N LEU A 184 0.95 27.08 -39.72
CA LEU A 184 1.65 25.88 -39.27
C LEU A 184 1.22 25.48 -37.86
N LEU A 185 1.03 26.44 -36.95
CA LEU A 185 0.50 26.19 -35.60
C LEU A 185 -0.93 25.66 -35.65
N ALA A 186 -1.82 26.27 -36.43
CA ALA A 186 -3.18 25.77 -36.63
C ALA A 186 -3.17 24.32 -37.16
N SER A 187 -2.40 24.04 -38.21
CA SER A 187 -2.26 22.67 -38.77
C SER A 187 -1.75 21.67 -37.72
N LYS A 188 -0.79 22.08 -36.88
CA LYS A 188 -0.25 21.20 -35.82
C LYS A 188 -1.22 21.01 -34.66
N VAL A 189 -2.10 21.98 -34.38
CA VAL A 189 -3.20 21.79 -33.44
C VAL A 189 -4.29 20.88 -34.02
N ASP A 190 -4.54 20.88 -35.33
CA ASP A 190 -5.44 19.89 -35.96
C ASP A 190 -4.88 18.45 -35.88
N GLU A 191 -3.57 18.26 -36.05
CA GLU A 191 -2.90 16.97 -35.77
C GLU A 191 -3.06 16.55 -34.28
N LEU A 192 -2.93 17.50 -33.35
CA LEU A 192 -3.15 17.27 -31.92
C LEU A 192 -4.61 16.92 -31.59
N VAL A 193 -5.59 17.57 -32.20
CA VAL A 193 -7.01 17.24 -32.05
C VAL A 193 -7.29 15.82 -32.57
N ALA A 194 -6.77 15.46 -33.74
CA ALA A 194 -6.90 14.10 -34.25
C ALA A 194 -6.29 13.07 -33.29
N LYS A 195 -5.13 13.37 -32.69
CA LYS A 195 -4.47 12.52 -31.70
C LYS A 195 -5.28 12.39 -30.40
N ILE A 196 -5.80 13.49 -29.85
CA ILE A 196 -6.68 13.50 -28.66
C ILE A 196 -7.93 12.67 -28.94
N VAL A 197 -8.63 12.86 -30.07
CA VAL A 197 -9.83 12.09 -30.42
C VAL A 197 -9.52 10.60 -30.60
N SER A 198 -8.37 10.23 -31.18
CA SER A 198 -7.97 8.82 -31.35
C SER A 198 -7.73 8.05 -30.05
N ILE A 199 -7.51 8.76 -28.94
CA ILE A 199 -7.21 8.20 -27.62
C ILE A 199 -8.40 8.35 -26.66
N GLY A 200 -9.02 9.54 -26.66
CA GLY A 200 -10.12 9.90 -25.78
C GLY A 200 -11.48 9.37 -26.26
N GLY A 201 -11.68 9.27 -27.58
CA GLY A 201 -12.99 9.09 -28.24
C GLY A 201 -13.63 10.42 -28.67
N THR A 202 -14.89 10.41 -29.09
CA THR A 202 -15.64 11.62 -29.54
C THR A 202 -15.57 12.75 -28.50
N PRO A 203 -15.30 14.02 -28.86
CA PRO A 203 -15.19 15.12 -27.89
C PRO A 203 -16.46 15.35 -27.05
N LEU A 204 -16.31 15.73 -25.78
CA LEU A 204 -17.44 15.94 -24.86
C LEU A 204 -18.42 17.01 -25.38
N ALA A 205 -17.91 18.10 -25.95
CA ALA A 205 -18.73 19.17 -26.54
C ALA A 205 -19.62 18.69 -27.70
N ARG A 206 -19.27 17.58 -28.39
CA ARG A 206 -20.09 16.98 -29.45
C ARG A 206 -21.09 15.93 -28.94
N ARG A 207 -20.92 15.43 -27.72
CA ARG A 207 -21.84 14.47 -27.07
C ARG A 207 -23.02 15.16 -26.39
N PHE A 208 -22.77 16.36 -25.86
CA PHE A 208 -23.74 17.13 -25.08
C PHE A 208 -24.25 18.37 -25.82
N ALA A 209 -23.91 18.50 -27.11
CA ALA A 209 -24.65 19.39 -28.00
C ALA A 209 -26.13 18.94 -28.06
N PRO A 210 -27.10 19.85 -27.94
CA PRO A 210 -28.51 19.49 -28.06
C PRO A 210 -28.83 18.97 -29.47
N GLU A 211 -29.80 18.06 -29.57
CA GLU A 211 -30.28 17.53 -30.86
C GLU A 211 -31.10 18.59 -31.64
N SER A 212 -30.39 19.54 -32.25
CA SER A 212 -30.95 20.53 -33.17
C SER A 212 -29.99 20.71 -34.36
N LEU A 213 -29.93 19.70 -35.25
CA LEU A 213 -29.17 19.76 -36.49
C LEU A 213 -29.90 20.57 -37.58
N SER A 214 -30.01 21.88 -37.33
CA SER A 214 -30.28 22.91 -38.33
C SER A 214 -29.48 24.16 -38.00
N ASP A 215 -29.07 24.89 -39.04
CA ASP A 215 -28.52 26.26 -38.95
C ASP A 215 -27.16 26.45 -38.26
N ALA A 216 -26.16 25.67 -38.68
CA ALA A 216 -24.73 25.95 -38.46
C ALA A 216 -23.92 25.97 -39.77
N LYS A 217 -24.44 26.66 -40.80
CA LYS A 217 -23.85 26.71 -42.15
C LYS A 217 -23.10 28.01 -42.47
N GLU A 218 -22.63 28.71 -41.45
CA GLU A 218 -22.03 30.05 -41.61
C GLU A 218 -20.92 30.33 -40.59
N GLN A 219 -19.66 30.02 -40.95
CA GLN A 219 -18.40 30.68 -40.52
C GLN A 219 -17.15 29.91 -41.03
N ALA A 220 -17.03 29.78 -42.35
CA ALA A 220 -15.86 29.18 -43.01
C ALA A 220 -15.15 30.20 -43.92
N LYS A 221 -14.55 31.25 -43.32
CA LYS A 221 -13.78 32.30 -44.02
C LYS A 221 -12.68 32.93 -43.15
N TYR A 222 -11.45 32.42 -43.21
CA TYR A 222 -10.24 33.21 -43.55
C TYR A 222 -9.02 32.31 -43.84
N VAL A 223 -8.08 32.76 -44.69
CA VAL A 223 -7.06 31.96 -45.42
C VAL A 223 -5.83 32.86 -45.74
N PRO A 224 -4.59 32.44 -45.45
CA PRO A 224 -3.70 31.80 -46.45
C PRO A 224 -2.95 30.54 -45.95
N SER A 225 -1.80 30.21 -46.56
CA SER A 225 -0.85 29.10 -46.31
C SER A 225 0.60 29.61 -46.66
N PRO A 226 1.70 28.80 -46.59
CA PRO A 226 3.07 29.28 -46.26
C PRO A 226 4.13 29.21 -47.40
N PRO A 227 5.44 29.44 -47.12
CA PRO A 227 6.59 29.18 -48.02
C PRO A 227 7.55 28.03 -47.58
N VAL A 228 8.63 27.78 -48.36
CA VAL A 228 9.60 26.64 -48.26
C VAL A 228 11.04 27.08 -48.68
N VAL A 229 12.16 26.33 -48.54
CA VAL A 229 12.44 24.86 -48.46
C VAL A 229 13.40 24.52 -47.27
N ALA A 230 14.38 23.59 -47.17
CA ALA A 230 15.19 22.73 -48.06
C ALA A 230 15.76 21.47 -47.31
N THR A 231 16.77 20.76 -47.86
CA THR A 231 17.35 19.48 -47.37
C THR A 231 18.88 19.35 -47.55
N LEU A 232 19.58 18.48 -46.79
CA LEU A 232 20.88 17.85 -47.17
C LEU A 232 21.18 16.55 -46.35
N GLN A 233 22.25 15.79 -46.70
CA GLN A 233 22.44 14.35 -46.40
C GLN A 233 23.67 13.98 -45.51
N ALA A 234 23.91 12.66 -45.26
CA ALA A 234 24.80 12.08 -44.24
C ALA A 234 25.89 11.09 -44.76
N ALA A 235 26.72 10.51 -43.85
CA ALA A 235 27.88 9.63 -44.12
C ALA A 235 28.08 8.51 -43.03
N PRO A 236 28.93 7.47 -43.23
CA PRO A 236 28.71 6.10 -42.67
C PRO A 236 29.64 5.59 -41.52
N VAL A 237 29.48 4.31 -41.14
CA VAL A 237 29.97 3.65 -39.89
C VAL A 237 30.59 2.25 -40.16
N LEU A 238 31.39 1.70 -39.23
CA LEU A 238 32.01 0.35 -39.23
C LEU A 238 31.27 -0.67 -38.32
N SER A 239 31.41 -1.99 -38.58
CA SER A 239 30.65 -3.06 -37.91
C SER A 239 31.46 -4.02 -37.01
N ALA A 240 30.76 -4.83 -36.21
CA ALA A 240 31.29 -5.71 -35.16
C ALA A 240 31.09 -7.23 -35.47
N PRO A 241 31.82 -8.16 -34.83
CA PRO A 241 31.76 -9.59 -35.15
C PRO A 241 30.48 -10.30 -34.69
N THR A 242 30.01 -11.25 -35.50
CA THR A 242 28.78 -12.05 -35.29
C THR A 242 29.01 -13.55 -35.50
N VAL A 243 28.07 -14.39 -35.07
CA VAL A 243 28.00 -15.84 -35.29
C VAL A 243 26.66 -16.25 -35.91
N SER A 244 26.56 -17.46 -36.48
CA SER A 244 25.29 -17.90 -37.09
C SER A 244 24.21 -18.16 -36.03
N LEU A 245 22.98 -17.67 -36.24
CA LEU A 245 21.83 -17.95 -35.38
C LEU A 245 21.61 -19.46 -35.22
N ALA A 246 21.81 -20.25 -36.29
CA ALA A 246 21.67 -21.70 -36.27
C ALA A 246 22.64 -22.41 -35.30
N SER A 247 23.80 -21.79 -35.02
CA SER A 247 24.88 -22.40 -34.20
C SER A 247 24.72 -22.26 -32.69
N LEU A 248 23.62 -21.68 -32.19
CA LEU A 248 23.38 -21.50 -30.75
C LEU A 248 22.90 -22.79 -30.07
N THR A 249 23.47 -23.12 -28.91
CA THR A 249 22.89 -24.12 -28.00
C THR A 249 21.62 -23.57 -27.31
N LYS A 250 20.82 -24.43 -26.67
CA LYS A 250 19.64 -23.98 -25.90
C LYS A 250 20.03 -23.08 -24.72
N GLU A 251 21.22 -23.30 -24.15
CA GLU A 251 21.80 -22.46 -23.10
C GLU A 251 22.22 -21.08 -23.64
N ASP A 252 22.65 -20.99 -24.91
CA ASP A 252 22.99 -19.71 -25.56
C ASP A 252 21.74 -18.96 -26.03
N VAL A 253 20.68 -19.67 -26.43
CA VAL A 253 19.34 -19.10 -26.63
C VAL A 253 18.79 -18.49 -25.32
N GLY A 254 19.01 -19.16 -24.18
CA GLY A 254 18.68 -18.60 -22.86
C GLY A 254 19.38 -17.27 -22.57
N LEU A 255 20.67 -17.14 -22.93
CA LEU A 255 21.43 -15.89 -22.80
C LEU A 255 20.91 -14.81 -23.75
N LEU A 256 20.64 -15.16 -25.02
CA LEU A 256 20.07 -14.26 -26.01
C LEU A 256 18.71 -13.69 -25.56
N LEU A 257 17.84 -14.53 -24.97
CA LEU A 257 16.56 -14.10 -24.41
C LEU A 257 16.75 -13.16 -23.21
N ASN A 258 17.74 -13.39 -22.35
CA ASN A 258 18.06 -12.48 -21.25
C ASN A 258 18.52 -11.11 -21.79
N ALA A 259 19.44 -11.09 -22.77
CA ALA A 259 19.95 -9.87 -23.39
C ALA A 259 18.87 -9.07 -24.16
N LEU A 260 17.85 -9.74 -24.71
CA LEU A 260 16.70 -9.12 -25.39
C LEU A 260 15.56 -8.70 -24.44
N ALA A 261 15.81 -8.60 -23.13
CA ALA A 261 14.80 -8.31 -22.10
C ALA A 261 13.57 -9.24 -22.20
N CYS A 262 13.82 -10.51 -22.48
CA CYS A 262 12.85 -11.61 -22.59
C CYS A 262 13.12 -12.72 -21.57
N SER A 263 13.93 -12.45 -20.55
CA SER A 263 14.35 -13.38 -19.49
C SER A 263 13.21 -14.17 -18.84
N LYS A 264 12.03 -13.56 -18.68
CA LYS A 264 10.83 -14.24 -18.15
C LYS A 264 10.33 -15.43 -18.99
N PHE A 265 10.84 -15.61 -20.21
CA PHE A 265 10.56 -16.75 -21.09
C PHE A 265 11.76 -17.72 -21.20
N SER A 266 12.94 -17.41 -20.65
CA SER A 266 14.14 -18.23 -20.83
C SER A 266 14.00 -19.64 -20.26
N ALA A 267 13.30 -19.78 -19.12
CA ALA A 267 12.96 -21.08 -18.54
C ALA A 267 12.13 -21.94 -19.50
N ALA A 268 11.07 -21.39 -20.11
CA ALA A 268 10.20 -22.13 -21.02
C ALA A 268 10.92 -22.54 -22.32
N PHE A 269 11.82 -21.71 -22.85
CA PHE A 269 12.62 -22.05 -24.04
C PHE A 269 13.68 -23.10 -23.72
N LEU A 270 14.20 -23.14 -22.49
CA LEU A 270 15.17 -24.14 -22.05
C LEU A 270 14.49 -25.49 -21.72
N GLU A 271 13.26 -25.46 -21.20
CA GLU A 271 12.37 -26.61 -21.01
C GLU A 271 11.93 -27.24 -22.34
N ASN A 272 11.54 -26.42 -23.32
CA ASN A 272 11.19 -26.85 -24.69
C ASN A 272 12.41 -27.17 -25.58
N GLU A 273 13.62 -27.26 -25.03
CA GLU A 273 14.89 -27.51 -25.73
C GLU A 273 15.16 -26.63 -26.97
N VAL A 274 14.70 -25.38 -26.97
CA VAL A 274 14.73 -24.49 -28.15
C VAL A 274 16.17 -24.04 -28.45
N THR A 275 16.76 -24.61 -29.51
CA THR A 275 18.10 -24.26 -30.00
C THR A 275 18.07 -23.16 -31.07
N GLY A 276 19.26 -22.68 -31.45
CA GLY A 276 19.43 -21.75 -32.56
C GLY A 276 18.88 -22.24 -33.89
N GLU A 277 19.01 -23.54 -34.17
CA GLU A 277 18.44 -24.20 -35.35
C GLU A 277 16.90 -24.08 -35.37
N VAL A 278 16.24 -24.27 -34.22
CA VAL A 278 14.78 -24.14 -34.09
C VAL A 278 14.33 -22.69 -34.30
N LEU A 279 15.06 -21.71 -33.74
CA LEU A 279 14.81 -20.28 -34.02
C LEU A 279 15.10 -19.91 -35.48
N TYR A 280 16.06 -20.57 -36.13
CA TYR A 280 16.33 -20.41 -37.55
C TYR A 280 15.20 -21.00 -38.40
N GLY A 281 14.58 -22.11 -37.98
CA GLY A 281 13.40 -22.69 -38.63
C GLY A 281 12.17 -21.79 -38.62
N ALA A 282 11.97 -20.99 -37.56
CA ALA A 282 10.75 -20.21 -37.33
C ALA A 282 10.38 -19.27 -38.51
N ALA A 283 9.17 -19.44 -39.03
CA ALA A 283 8.60 -18.76 -40.21
C ALA A 283 7.41 -17.85 -39.88
N SER A 284 6.79 -17.99 -38.70
CA SER A 284 5.70 -17.12 -38.23
C SER A 284 5.89 -16.65 -36.77
N VAL A 285 5.12 -15.62 -36.39
CA VAL A 285 5.04 -15.14 -34.99
C VAL A 285 4.28 -16.14 -34.11
N GLU A 286 3.45 -16.99 -34.73
CA GLU A 286 2.66 -18.03 -34.10
C GLU A 286 3.54 -19.18 -33.61
N GLU A 287 4.49 -19.66 -34.43
CA GLU A 287 5.50 -20.65 -34.01
C GLU A 287 6.32 -20.14 -32.80
N ILE A 288 6.68 -18.86 -32.76
CA ILE A 288 7.39 -18.27 -31.60
C ILE A 288 6.55 -18.31 -30.31
N LYS A 289 5.21 -18.31 -30.41
CA LYS A 289 4.33 -18.51 -29.24
C LYS A 289 4.35 -19.96 -28.79
N GLU A 290 4.27 -20.91 -29.71
CA GLU A 290 4.28 -22.35 -29.45
C GLU A 290 5.60 -22.82 -28.83
N LEU A 291 6.74 -22.21 -29.21
CA LEU A 291 8.04 -22.43 -28.59
C LEU A 291 8.16 -21.93 -27.14
N GLY A 292 7.15 -21.22 -26.60
CA GLY A 292 7.08 -20.81 -25.19
C GLY A 292 6.89 -19.31 -24.94
N MET A 293 6.61 -18.49 -25.97
CA MET A 293 6.40 -17.04 -25.83
C MET A 293 4.96 -16.60 -26.13
N PRO A 294 3.95 -17.00 -25.33
CA PRO A 294 2.52 -16.75 -25.65
C PRO A 294 2.13 -15.26 -25.74
N LEU A 295 2.95 -14.34 -25.22
CA LEU A 295 2.70 -12.90 -25.29
C LEU A 295 3.02 -12.36 -26.70
N ALA A 296 2.00 -12.26 -27.55
CA ALA A 296 2.12 -11.92 -28.97
C ALA A 296 3.03 -10.71 -29.31
N ALA A 297 3.04 -9.66 -28.50
CA ALA A 297 3.92 -8.50 -28.70
C ALA A 297 5.42 -8.84 -28.53
N LYS A 298 5.76 -9.70 -27.55
CA LYS A 298 7.15 -10.17 -27.33
C LYS A 298 7.53 -11.25 -28.35
N ALA A 299 6.61 -12.15 -28.71
CA ALA A 299 6.82 -13.10 -29.80
C ALA A 299 7.17 -12.38 -31.11
N ARG A 300 6.47 -11.29 -31.43
CA ARG A 300 6.77 -10.47 -32.60
C ARG A 300 8.14 -9.80 -32.53
N VAL A 301 8.51 -9.21 -31.40
CA VAL A 301 9.86 -8.62 -31.21
C VAL A 301 10.97 -9.67 -31.36
N LEU A 302 10.77 -10.90 -30.86
CA LEU A 302 11.75 -11.98 -31.06
C LEU A 302 11.77 -12.44 -32.54
N PHE A 303 10.62 -12.56 -33.19
CA PHE A 303 10.52 -12.91 -34.61
C PHE A 303 11.23 -11.88 -35.51
N ASP A 304 10.98 -10.59 -35.29
CA ASP A 304 11.62 -9.48 -36.02
C ASP A 304 13.14 -9.51 -35.80
N LYS A 305 13.62 -9.84 -34.58
CA LYS A 305 15.06 -10.03 -34.30
C LYS A 305 15.64 -11.32 -34.89
N ILE A 306 14.88 -12.40 -34.99
CA ILE A 306 15.28 -13.61 -35.71
C ILE A 306 15.49 -13.30 -37.19
N ALA A 307 14.62 -12.52 -37.82
CA ALA A 307 14.79 -12.06 -39.20
C ALA A 307 16.06 -11.19 -39.38
N GLU A 308 16.36 -10.31 -38.40
CA GLU A 308 17.61 -9.54 -38.37
C GLU A 308 18.84 -10.47 -38.28
N PHE A 309 18.89 -11.38 -37.29
CA PHE A 309 20.03 -12.29 -37.09
C PHE A 309 20.20 -13.32 -38.21
N LYS A 310 19.14 -13.68 -38.95
CA LYS A 310 19.21 -14.47 -40.19
C LYS A 310 20.00 -13.75 -41.30
N ALA A 311 20.04 -12.40 -41.28
CA ALA A 311 20.71 -11.58 -42.29
C ALA A 311 22.09 -11.04 -41.83
N SER A 312 22.28 -10.72 -40.55
CA SER A 312 23.52 -10.12 -40.01
C SER A 312 24.36 -11.05 -39.12
N GLY A 313 23.80 -12.19 -38.71
CA GLY A 313 24.34 -13.03 -37.64
C GLY A 313 24.04 -12.45 -36.24
N VAL A 314 24.12 -13.30 -35.22
CA VAL A 314 23.95 -12.92 -33.82
C VAL A 314 25.25 -12.28 -33.31
N PRO A 315 25.23 -11.04 -32.79
CA PRO A 315 26.41 -10.44 -32.15
C PRO A 315 26.88 -11.27 -30.95
N THR A 316 28.17 -11.58 -30.88
CA THR A 316 28.75 -12.43 -29.82
C THR A 316 28.60 -11.83 -28.43
N THR A 317 28.42 -10.51 -28.33
CA THR A 317 28.13 -9.79 -27.09
C THR A 317 26.80 -10.19 -26.44
N LEU A 318 25.83 -10.71 -27.19
CA LEU A 318 24.54 -11.19 -26.65
C LEU A 318 24.65 -12.58 -26.00
N LEU A 319 25.82 -13.23 -26.11
CA LEU A 319 26.07 -14.63 -25.71
C LEU A 319 27.12 -14.75 -24.59
N LEU A 320 27.56 -13.62 -24.03
CA LEU A 320 28.57 -13.60 -22.98
C LEU A 320 27.95 -14.02 -21.63
N ARG A 321 28.50 -15.08 -21.04
CA ARG A 321 28.30 -15.40 -19.61
C ARG A 321 29.26 -14.54 -18.78
N ASP A 322 28.73 -13.81 -17.80
CA ASP A 322 29.54 -12.93 -16.95
C ASP A 322 30.63 -13.71 -16.19
N LYS A 323 31.88 -13.50 -16.59
CA LYS A 323 33.06 -14.12 -16.01
C LYS A 323 34.15 -13.07 -15.73
N THR A 324 34.09 -12.40 -14.59
CA THR A 324 35.31 -11.87 -13.92
C THR A 324 35.07 -11.43 -12.46
N LYS A 325 35.08 -12.38 -11.52
CA LYS A 325 35.67 -12.17 -10.18
C LYS A 325 36.31 -13.44 -9.62
N LEU A 326 37.20 -14.07 -10.41
CA LEU A 326 38.15 -15.04 -9.90
C LEU A 326 39.44 -15.04 -10.74
N SER A 327 40.51 -14.43 -10.22
CA SER A 327 41.86 -14.52 -10.83
C SER A 327 42.98 -14.12 -9.86
N THR A 328 43.41 -15.06 -9.03
CA THR A 328 44.81 -15.18 -8.60
C THR A 328 45.29 -16.57 -9.03
N GLY A 329 46.34 -16.62 -9.85
CA GLY A 329 46.69 -17.83 -10.61
C GLY A 329 47.85 -18.65 -10.03
N GLY A 330 47.85 -19.93 -10.36
CA GLY A 330 48.96 -20.87 -10.16
C GLY A 330 48.67 -22.14 -10.94
N ALA A 331 49.58 -22.57 -11.83
CA ALA A 331 49.31 -23.60 -12.83
C ALA A 331 50.17 -24.85 -12.66
N SER A 332 49.60 -26.03 -12.92
CA SER A 332 50.31 -27.26 -13.30
C SER A 332 49.39 -28.24 -14.03
N THR A 333 49.98 -29.01 -14.95
CA THR A 333 49.37 -29.90 -15.97
C THR A 333 48.93 -31.30 -15.43
N PRO A 334 48.25 -32.17 -16.24
CA PRO A 334 47.19 -33.06 -15.72
C PRO A 334 47.46 -34.59 -15.83
N SER A 335 46.59 -35.41 -15.21
CA SER A 335 46.53 -36.87 -15.38
C SER A 335 45.10 -37.47 -15.36
N THR A 336 44.79 -38.23 -16.41
CA THR A 336 43.86 -39.40 -16.54
C THR A 336 42.70 -39.66 -15.55
N THR A 337 41.51 -39.68 -16.16
CA THR A 337 40.37 -40.61 -16.06
C THR A 337 40.51 -41.92 -15.23
N ALA A 338 39.45 -42.27 -14.47
CA ALA A 338 39.04 -43.64 -14.18
C ALA A 338 37.53 -43.72 -13.81
N GLU A 339 36.82 -44.75 -14.27
CA GLU A 339 35.46 -45.11 -13.82
C GLU A 339 35.52 -46.11 -12.66
N VAL A 340 34.54 -46.08 -11.73
CA VAL A 340 34.19 -47.24 -10.90
C VAL A 340 32.67 -47.34 -10.75
N LYS A 341 32.14 -48.56 -10.80
CA LYS A 341 30.70 -48.90 -10.70
C LYS A 341 30.32 -49.44 -9.32
N THR A 342 29.03 -49.29 -8.99
CA THR A 342 28.17 -50.22 -8.20
C THR A 342 28.62 -50.67 -6.81
N THR A 343 27.71 -50.60 -5.82
CA THR A 343 26.96 -51.80 -5.40
C THR A 343 25.70 -51.45 -4.60
N ASP A 344 24.66 -52.27 -4.77
CA ASP A 344 23.39 -52.18 -4.04
C ASP A 344 23.50 -52.72 -2.60
N LEU A 345 22.54 -52.34 -1.76
CA LEU A 345 22.09 -53.18 -0.65
C LEU A 345 20.59 -52.93 -0.39
N SER A 346 19.76 -53.83 -0.90
CA SER A 346 18.30 -53.79 -0.73
C SER A 346 17.86 -54.52 0.54
N SER A 347 16.81 -54.04 1.20
CA SER A 347 15.68 -54.90 1.62
C SER A 347 14.59 -54.18 2.44
N SER A 348 13.40 -54.81 2.39
CA SER A 348 12.23 -54.68 3.27
C SER A 348 11.12 -53.70 2.87
N ASN A 349 9.95 -54.28 2.56
CA ASN A 349 8.70 -53.57 2.36
C ASN A 349 8.02 -53.29 3.70
N VAL A 350 8.00 -52.04 4.12
CA VAL A 350 6.93 -51.52 4.98
C VAL A 350 6.37 -50.29 4.28
N ALA A 351 5.12 -50.38 3.82
CA ALA A 351 4.41 -49.23 3.26
C ALA A 351 3.97 -48.31 4.41
N SER A 352 4.91 -47.58 4.99
CA SER A 352 4.61 -46.48 5.88
C SER A 352 3.89 -45.40 5.08
N THR A 353 2.64 -45.10 5.44
CA THR A 353 1.92 -43.94 4.95
C THR A 353 2.60 -42.69 5.53
N ALA A 354 3.64 -42.20 4.84
CA ALA A 354 4.32 -40.97 5.20
C ALA A 354 3.30 -39.84 5.26
N LYS A 355 3.14 -39.24 6.45
CA LYS A 355 2.28 -38.08 6.63
C LYS A 355 2.85 -36.91 5.84
N SER A 356 2.00 -36.18 5.11
CA SER A 356 2.41 -34.98 4.39
C SER A 356 2.68 -33.81 5.34
N PHE A 357 3.24 -32.72 4.79
CA PHE A 357 3.36 -31.43 5.49
C PHE A 357 2.03 -30.98 6.10
N GLU A 358 0.93 -31.14 5.36
CA GLU A 358 -0.40 -30.73 5.79
C GLU A 358 -0.89 -31.61 6.94
N ASP A 359 -0.76 -32.94 6.82
CA ASP A 359 -1.14 -33.88 7.90
C ASP A 359 -0.37 -33.62 9.21
N ILE A 360 0.92 -33.28 9.10
CA ILE A 360 1.79 -32.99 10.24
C ILE A 360 1.44 -31.64 10.87
N THR A 361 1.25 -30.60 10.06
CA THR A 361 0.99 -29.24 10.57
C THR A 361 -0.45 -29.05 11.04
N MET A 362 -1.44 -29.73 10.45
CA MET A 362 -2.80 -29.81 10.99
C MET A 362 -2.87 -30.62 12.28
N ALA A 363 -2.02 -31.64 12.45
CA ALA A 363 -1.89 -32.35 13.73
C ALA A 363 -1.16 -31.55 14.82
N LEU A 364 -0.41 -30.51 14.44
CA LEU A 364 0.24 -29.56 15.36
C LEU A 364 -0.63 -28.36 15.74
N LEU A 365 -1.63 -28.03 14.92
CA LEU A 365 -2.52 -26.88 15.15
C LEU A 365 -3.62 -27.25 16.18
N PRO A 366 -3.67 -26.61 17.35
CA PRO A 366 -4.73 -26.86 18.33
C PRO A 366 -6.11 -26.42 17.80
N PRO A 367 -7.19 -27.15 18.12
CA PRO A 367 -8.52 -26.90 17.55
C PRO A 367 -9.15 -25.57 17.96
N GLU A 368 -8.66 -24.94 19.03
CA GLU A 368 -9.09 -23.62 19.51
C GLU A 368 -8.29 -22.44 18.92
N TRP A 369 -7.36 -22.71 17.99
CA TRP A 369 -6.57 -21.67 17.30
C TRP A 369 -7.19 -21.31 15.96
N ALA A 370 -7.11 -20.03 15.61
CA ALA A 370 -7.62 -19.50 14.35
C ALA A 370 -6.48 -18.93 13.50
N ALA A 371 -6.65 -18.99 12.18
CA ALA A 371 -5.78 -18.27 11.25
C ALA A 371 -6.01 -16.75 11.40
N VAL A 372 -4.94 -16.00 11.68
CA VAL A 372 -4.99 -14.54 11.84
C VAL A 372 -4.52 -13.79 10.59
N MET A 373 -3.89 -14.51 9.65
CA MET A 373 -3.25 -14.00 8.42
C MET A 373 -2.98 -15.16 7.44
N LYS A 374 -3.27 -15.00 6.14
CA LYS A 374 -2.97 -15.99 5.08
C LYS A 374 -2.66 -15.34 3.73
N TYR A 375 -1.41 -15.45 3.26
CA TYR A 375 -0.98 -14.98 1.94
C TYR A 375 -0.50 -16.14 1.07
N LYS A 376 -1.16 -16.39 -0.06
CA LYS A 376 -0.70 -17.42 -1.03
C LYS A 376 0.51 -16.97 -1.83
N LEU A 377 0.60 -15.68 -2.18
CA LEU A 377 1.69 -15.07 -2.94
C LEU A 377 1.92 -15.67 -4.35
N GLU A 378 0.92 -16.34 -4.93
CA GLU A 378 1.04 -16.93 -6.26
C GLU A 378 0.62 -15.92 -7.35
N VAL A 379 -0.57 -15.35 -7.23
CA VAL A 379 -1.14 -14.44 -8.24
C VAL A 379 -1.00 -12.97 -7.83
N ASN A 380 -0.98 -12.68 -6.53
CA ASN A 380 -0.96 -11.34 -5.96
C ASN A 380 -0.51 -11.37 -4.48
N GLY A 381 -0.36 -10.19 -3.88
CA GLY A 381 -0.03 -10.02 -2.46
C GLY A 381 -1.23 -9.98 -1.51
N VAL A 382 -2.43 -10.46 -1.86
CA VAL A 382 -3.64 -10.30 -1.04
C VAL A 382 -3.65 -11.26 0.15
N ASN A 383 -4.01 -10.77 1.35
CA ASN A 383 -4.36 -11.61 2.49
C ASN A 383 -5.78 -12.17 2.27
N THR A 384 -5.95 -13.48 2.20
CA THR A 384 -7.27 -14.10 1.97
C THR A 384 -8.26 -13.92 3.13
N LEU A 385 -7.79 -13.42 4.27
CA LEU A 385 -8.60 -13.14 5.47
C LEU A 385 -8.92 -11.65 5.68
N SER A 386 -8.48 -10.73 4.82
CA SER A 386 -8.75 -9.29 5.00
C SER A 386 -8.66 -8.48 3.70
N LYS A 387 -8.75 -7.14 3.81
CA LYS A 387 -8.54 -6.20 2.71
C LYS A 387 -7.06 -5.84 2.47
N HIS A 388 -6.12 -6.43 3.22
CA HIS A 388 -4.71 -6.08 3.12
C HIS A 388 -4.05 -6.71 1.88
N THR A 389 -3.38 -5.89 1.08
CA THR A 389 -2.49 -6.32 0.00
C THR A 389 -1.05 -5.94 0.37
N LEU A 390 -0.15 -6.92 0.41
CA LEU A 390 1.30 -6.71 0.49
C LEU A 390 1.75 -5.89 -0.74
N SER A 391 2.48 -4.81 -0.49
CA SER A 391 3.26 -4.09 -1.50
C SER A 391 4.74 -4.45 -1.40
N TRP A 392 5.47 -4.32 -2.51
CA TRP A 392 6.88 -4.63 -2.63
C TRP A 392 7.57 -3.62 -3.55
N PHE A 393 8.87 -3.82 -3.79
CA PHE A 393 9.69 -2.98 -4.66
C PHE A 393 9.78 -3.58 -6.07
N ASP A 394 9.03 -3.06 -7.05
CA ASP A 394 8.93 -3.66 -8.41
C ASP A 394 10.26 -3.74 -9.19
N SER A 395 11.29 -3.00 -8.76
CA SER A 395 12.68 -3.09 -9.24
C SER A 395 13.42 -4.35 -8.80
N SER A 396 13.13 -4.82 -7.59
CA SER A 396 13.91 -5.81 -6.84
C SER A 396 13.07 -7.01 -6.38
N CYS A 397 11.76 -6.99 -6.66
CA CYS A 397 10.75 -7.95 -6.20
C CYS A 397 9.70 -8.19 -7.29
N SER A 398 9.04 -9.36 -7.27
CA SER A 398 7.89 -9.65 -8.15
C SER A 398 7.01 -10.77 -7.58
N VAL A 399 5.89 -11.08 -8.26
CA VAL A 399 5.01 -12.20 -7.91
C VAL A 399 4.59 -12.96 -9.17
N SER A 400 4.52 -14.30 -9.11
CA SER A 400 4.12 -15.13 -10.26
C SER A 400 3.60 -16.51 -9.88
N ALA A 401 2.58 -17.02 -10.58
CA ALA A 401 1.93 -18.28 -10.22
C ALA A 401 2.88 -19.49 -10.24
N ALA A 402 3.88 -19.47 -11.12
CA ALA A 402 4.90 -20.52 -11.23
C ALA A 402 5.97 -20.46 -10.11
N ASN A 403 6.25 -19.28 -9.52
CA ASN A 403 7.39 -19.10 -8.61
C ASN A 403 7.09 -18.37 -7.29
N GLY A 404 5.83 -18.07 -6.98
CA GLY A 404 5.46 -17.33 -5.77
C GLY A 404 5.87 -15.85 -5.82
N PHE A 405 6.00 -15.24 -4.65
CA PHE A 405 6.74 -13.99 -4.47
C PHE A 405 8.23 -14.25 -4.68
N PHE A 406 8.94 -13.30 -5.28
CA PHE A 406 10.40 -13.30 -5.46
C PHE A 406 11.00 -11.97 -4.98
N SER A 407 12.20 -12.02 -4.43
CA SER A 407 13.09 -10.85 -4.32
C SER A 407 14.54 -11.22 -4.61
N ASP A 408 15.31 -10.26 -5.15
CA ASP A 408 16.73 -10.40 -5.52
C ASP A 408 17.72 -10.11 -4.38
N GLY A 409 17.24 -9.65 -3.22
CA GLY A 409 18.06 -9.25 -2.07
C GLY A 409 18.70 -7.85 -2.16
N ASN A 410 18.48 -7.08 -3.24
CA ASN A 410 19.19 -5.82 -3.53
C ASN A 410 18.40 -4.54 -3.16
N TYR A 411 17.27 -4.68 -2.46
CA TYR A 411 16.35 -3.60 -2.10
C TYR A 411 16.82 -2.69 -0.93
N ALA A 412 18.09 -2.78 -0.51
CA ALA A 412 18.67 -2.05 0.62
C ALA A 412 18.70 -0.52 0.46
N ALA A 413 18.69 -0.02 -0.78
CA ALA A 413 18.55 1.39 -1.08
C ALA A 413 17.10 1.87 -0.93
N GLU A 414 16.15 1.06 -1.40
CA GLU A 414 14.73 1.38 -1.44
C GLU A 414 14.12 1.47 -0.03
N LEU A 415 14.57 0.60 0.88
CA LEU A 415 14.22 0.64 2.30
C LEU A 415 14.55 1.97 3.01
N LYS A 416 15.44 2.81 2.46
CA LYS A 416 15.87 4.09 3.07
C LYS A 416 14.98 5.28 2.68
N GLY A 417 14.06 5.13 1.73
CA GLY A 417 13.14 6.21 1.33
C GLY A 417 12.03 6.45 2.35
N THR A 418 11.55 7.69 2.49
CA THR A 418 10.46 8.04 3.45
C THR A 418 9.13 7.32 3.19
N ALA A 419 8.92 6.81 1.97
CA ALA A 419 7.76 6.01 1.60
C ALA A 419 7.90 4.49 1.92
N SER A 420 9.08 4.01 2.33
CA SER A 420 9.38 2.56 2.41
C SER A 420 8.63 1.81 3.52
N SER A 421 8.23 2.50 4.59
CA SER A 421 7.80 1.92 5.88
C SER A 421 6.63 0.91 5.87
N ARG A 422 5.91 0.78 4.75
CA ARG A 422 4.84 -0.22 4.54
C ARG A 422 5.13 -1.25 3.43
N ALA A 423 6.17 -1.06 2.64
CA ALA A 423 6.58 -2.05 1.64
C ALA A 423 7.21 -3.26 2.33
N MET A 424 7.13 -4.43 1.69
CA MET A 424 7.67 -5.70 2.22
C MET A 424 7.10 -6.07 3.60
N ARG A 425 5.90 -5.58 3.92
CA ARG A 425 5.23 -5.73 5.23
C ARG A 425 3.88 -6.44 5.05
N LEU A 426 3.67 -7.51 5.80
CA LEU A 426 2.39 -8.22 5.92
C LEU A 426 1.48 -7.51 6.95
N GLN A 427 0.20 -7.87 6.96
CA GLN A 427 -0.79 -7.20 7.80
C GLN A 427 -0.40 -7.22 9.28
N ALA A 428 -0.67 -6.10 9.97
CA ALA A 428 -0.75 -6.11 11.41
C ALA A 428 -1.75 -7.17 11.90
N MET A 429 -1.31 -7.98 12.84
CA MET A 429 -2.14 -8.92 13.58
C MET A 429 -2.67 -8.27 14.86
N GLY A 430 -1.98 -7.26 15.39
CA GLY A 430 -2.43 -6.54 16.58
C GLY A 430 -2.65 -7.48 17.77
N GLY A 431 -3.70 -7.25 18.54
CA GLY A 431 -4.14 -8.17 19.59
C GLY A 431 -4.53 -9.58 19.14
N ARG A 432 -4.64 -9.88 17.83
CA ARG A 432 -4.97 -11.24 17.33
C ARG A 432 -3.85 -12.25 17.56
N LEU A 433 -2.59 -11.84 17.72
CA LEU A 433 -1.45 -12.73 17.94
C LEU A 433 -1.06 -12.82 19.43
N ASP A 434 -1.04 -14.03 20.02
CA ASP A 434 -0.25 -14.29 21.24
C ASP A 434 1.15 -14.78 20.84
N LYS A 435 2.18 -13.98 21.15
CA LYS A 435 3.60 -14.31 20.90
C LYS A 435 4.07 -15.58 21.62
N ASN A 436 3.31 -16.07 22.60
CA ASN A 436 3.64 -17.25 23.38
C ASN A 436 2.99 -18.54 22.84
N ALA A 437 2.05 -18.40 21.89
CA ALA A 437 1.17 -19.44 21.39
C ALA A 437 0.76 -19.14 19.93
N PHE A 438 1.66 -19.47 18.99
CA PHE A 438 1.41 -19.29 17.56
C PHE A 438 2.06 -20.37 16.69
N LEU A 439 1.48 -20.59 15.51
CA LEU A 439 2.01 -21.47 14.46
C LEU A 439 2.17 -20.63 13.19
N LEU A 440 3.42 -20.44 12.78
CA LEU A 440 3.77 -19.84 11.49
C LEU A 440 4.04 -20.98 10.49
N ARG A 441 3.39 -20.92 9.33
CA ARG A 441 3.67 -21.77 8.16
C ARG A 441 4.04 -20.88 6.99
N PHE A 442 5.01 -21.31 6.19
CA PHE A 442 5.35 -20.70 4.90
C PHE A 442 6.18 -21.67 4.06
N ARG A 443 6.29 -21.40 2.76
CA ARG A 443 7.20 -22.10 1.86
C ARG A 443 8.26 -21.15 1.35
N MET A 444 9.53 -21.56 1.32
CA MET A 444 10.62 -20.72 0.80
C MET A 444 11.54 -21.47 -0.15
N LYS A 445 12.17 -20.72 -1.07
CA LYS A 445 13.24 -21.19 -1.96
C LYS A 445 14.37 -20.17 -1.92
N PRO A 446 15.34 -20.29 -0.98
CA PRO A 446 16.43 -19.34 -0.85
C PRO A 446 17.40 -19.47 -2.04
N MET A 447 17.95 -18.35 -2.49
CA MET A 447 18.96 -18.28 -3.55
C MET A 447 20.35 -17.86 -3.03
N ALA A 448 20.42 -17.44 -1.76
CA ALA A 448 21.64 -17.17 -1.02
C ALA A 448 21.48 -17.50 0.47
N GLY A 449 22.60 -17.74 1.16
CA GLY A 449 22.68 -17.77 2.62
C GLY A 449 23.05 -16.41 3.21
N GLY A 450 22.95 -16.26 4.52
CA GLY A 450 23.14 -14.99 5.23
C GLY A 450 21.93 -14.06 5.14
N VAL A 451 20.71 -14.62 5.10
CA VAL A 451 19.46 -13.91 4.79
C VAL A 451 18.36 -14.19 5.82
N THR A 452 17.44 -13.25 5.99
CA THR A 452 16.25 -13.33 6.87
C THR A 452 14.99 -13.27 6.01
N PRO A 453 14.36 -14.43 5.65
CA PRO A 453 13.13 -14.42 4.84
C PRO A 453 11.95 -13.76 5.54
N LEU A 454 11.88 -13.82 6.87
CA LEU A 454 10.78 -13.30 7.69
C LEU A 454 11.27 -12.79 9.05
N ALA A 455 10.84 -11.59 9.45
CA ALA A 455 11.04 -11.01 10.78
C ALA A 455 9.73 -10.44 11.35
N ALA A 456 9.55 -10.54 12.67
CA ALA A 456 8.33 -10.17 13.37
C ALA A 456 8.51 -8.92 14.24
N GLY A 457 7.80 -7.85 13.87
CA GLY A 457 7.85 -6.53 14.48
C GLY A 457 8.98 -5.65 13.98
N ARG A 458 8.79 -4.33 14.09
CA ARG A 458 9.79 -3.30 13.70
C ARG A 458 11.15 -3.49 14.37
N PHE A 459 11.15 -3.92 15.63
CA PHE A 459 12.30 -4.48 16.33
C PHE A 459 12.04 -6.00 16.41
N PRO A 460 12.79 -6.85 15.67
CA PRO A 460 12.49 -8.26 15.55
C PRO A 460 12.51 -9.01 16.88
N TRP A 461 11.33 -9.27 17.46
CA TRP A 461 11.21 -10.13 18.65
C TRP A 461 11.33 -11.62 18.28
N PHE A 462 11.08 -11.96 17.01
CA PHE A 462 11.28 -13.27 16.41
C PHE A 462 11.61 -13.11 14.92
N ALA A 463 12.50 -13.93 14.37
CA ALA A 463 12.85 -13.95 12.96
C ALA A 463 13.38 -15.33 12.55
N ILE A 464 13.21 -15.68 11.28
CA ILE A 464 13.82 -16.87 10.66
C ILE A 464 15.00 -16.43 9.83
N ASP A 465 16.14 -17.08 10.00
CA ASP A 465 17.36 -16.83 9.25
C ASP A 465 17.84 -18.10 8.53
N VAL A 466 18.39 -17.94 7.33
CA VAL A 466 19.26 -18.93 6.68
C VAL A 466 20.68 -18.37 6.79
N THR A 467 21.55 -19.02 7.55
CA THR A 467 22.91 -18.53 7.85
C THR A 467 23.82 -18.61 6.63
N THR A 468 25.04 -18.06 6.73
CA THR A 468 26.03 -18.08 5.63
C THR A 468 26.48 -19.51 5.28
N ASP A 469 26.50 -20.40 6.27
CA ASP A 469 26.69 -21.86 6.16
C ASP A 469 25.40 -22.64 5.83
N LEU A 470 24.34 -21.93 5.42
CA LEU A 470 23.03 -22.44 5.00
C LEU A 470 22.18 -23.12 6.09
N CYS A 471 22.61 -23.09 7.36
CA CYS A 471 21.79 -23.60 8.47
C CYS A 471 20.53 -22.76 8.66
N LEU A 472 19.41 -23.41 8.96
CA LEU A 472 18.20 -22.71 9.41
C LEU A 472 18.34 -22.32 10.89
N ALA A 473 18.02 -21.08 11.23
CA ALA A 473 18.06 -20.59 12.61
C ALA A 473 16.85 -19.70 12.95
N LEU A 474 16.48 -19.67 14.23
CA LEU A 474 15.46 -18.80 14.78
C LEU A 474 16.12 -17.75 15.69
N SER A 475 16.13 -16.49 15.27
CA SER A 475 16.59 -15.35 16.08
C SER A 475 15.43 -14.77 16.89
N CYS A 476 15.59 -14.64 18.20
CA CYS A 476 14.62 -14.02 19.09
C CYS A 476 15.20 -12.76 19.76
N ASN A 477 14.32 -11.86 20.23
CA ASN A 477 14.68 -10.69 21.04
C ASN A 477 15.81 -9.81 20.45
N GLN A 478 15.74 -9.54 19.14
CA GLN A 478 16.75 -8.86 18.30
C GLN A 478 18.07 -9.64 18.12
N GLY A 479 17.99 -10.97 18.11
CA GLY A 479 19.16 -11.86 17.94
C GLY A 479 20.00 -12.03 19.20
N LYS A 480 19.44 -11.73 20.39
CA LYS A 480 20.07 -12.04 21.68
C LYS A 480 20.05 -13.54 21.95
N ASP A 481 18.94 -14.19 21.60
CA ASP A 481 18.74 -15.63 21.72
C ASP A 481 18.65 -16.18 20.28
N VAL A 482 19.53 -17.11 19.90
CA VAL A 482 19.58 -17.66 18.54
C VAL A 482 19.62 -19.18 18.62
N PHE A 483 18.61 -19.82 18.03
CA PHE A 483 18.44 -21.27 18.05
C PHE A 483 18.63 -21.84 16.65
N VAL A 484 19.79 -22.48 16.41
CA VAL A 484 20.03 -23.23 15.16
C VAL A 484 19.14 -24.47 15.17
N VAL A 485 18.37 -24.66 14.09
CA VAL A 485 17.46 -25.80 13.92
C VAL A 485 18.29 -27.06 13.62
N LYS A 486 17.88 -28.18 14.22
CA LYS A 486 18.63 -29.43 14.21
C LYS A 486 17.76 -30.63 13.91
N MET A 487 18.39 -31.70 13.47
CA MET A 487 17.81 -33.04 13.38
C MET A 487 18.86 -34.03 13.88
N ASP A 488 18.48 -34.90 14.82
CA ASP A 488 19.36 -35.88 15.46
C ASP A 488 20.61 -35.23 16.10
N GLY A 489 20.47 -34.00 16.60
CA GLY A 489 21.51 -33.19 17.23
C GLY A 489 22.38 -32.35 16.28
N ALA A 490 22.34 -32.63 14.97
CA ALA A 490 23.13 -31.96 13.94
C ALA A 490 22.38 -30.76 13.33
N PRO A 491 23.05 -29.63 13.02
CA PRO A 491 22.44 -28.50 12.32
C PRO A 491 21.83 -28.90 10.97
N VAL A 492 20.64 -28.38 10.65
CA VAL A 492 19.97 -28.64 9.37
C VAL A 492 20.22 -27.49 8.40
N THR A 493 20.84 -27.83 7.27
CA THR A 493 21.06 -26.91 6.14
C THR A 493 19.87 -26.89 5.18
N VAL A 494 19.62 -25.74 4.58
CA VAL A 494 18.61 -25.55 3.53
C VAL A 494 19.30 -25.56 2.16
N ALA A 495 18.78 -26.33 1.22
CA ALA A 495 19.26 -26.34 -0.16
C ALA A 495 18.94 -25.01 -0.87
N LEU A 496 19.90 -24.48 -1.63
CA LEU A 496 19.68 -23.29 -2.47
C LEU A 496 18.96 -23.68 -3.76
N ALA A 497 18.08 -22.79 -4.22
CA ALA A 497 17.22 -22.97 -5.41
C ALA A 497 16.22 -24.14 -5.36
N GLU A 498 16.05 -24.80 -4.21
CA GLU A 498 15.01 -25.81 -3.96
C GLU A 498 13.95 -25.28 -2.98
N TRP A 499 12.70 -25.72 -3.15
CA TRP A 499 11.61 -25.33 -2.24
C TRP A 499 11.65 -26.19 -0.97
N VAL A 500 11.64 -25.54 0.20
CA VAL A 500 11.39 -26.16 1.51
C VAL A 500 10.08 -25.63 2.10
N ASP A 501 9.27 -26.54 2.62
CA ASP A 501 8.05 -26.23 3.37
C ASP A 501 8.40 -26.12 4.87
N VAL A 502 8.07 -24.97 5.49
CA VAL A 502 8.52 -24.61 6.84
C VAL A 502 7.32 -24.37 7.75
N ALA A 503 7.29 -25.03 8.90
CA ALA A 503 6.34 -24.73 9.97
C ALA A 503 7.03 -24.62 11.33
N ILE A 504 6.64 -23.63 12.12
CA ILE A 504 7.22 -23.32 13.43
C ILE A 504 6.08 -23.09 14.42
N LEU A 505 5.91 -24.03 15.35
CA LEU A 505 4.99 -23.93 16.48
C LEU A 505 5.74 -23.38 17.70
N VAL A 506 5.30 -22.23 18.21
CA VAL A 506 5.82 -21.61 19.45
C VAL A 506 4.80 -21.83 20.57
N SER A 507 5.24 -22.47 21.66
CA SER A 507 4.40 -22.84 22.82
C SER A 507 5.15 -22.61 24.13
N ILE A 508 5.51 -21.34 24.39
CA ILE A 508 6.47 -20.94 25.44
C ILE A 508 5.88 -21.09 26.84
N ARG A 509 4.70 -20.51 27.10
CA ARG A 509 4.09 -20.47 28.45
C ARG A 509 3.45 -21.80 28.88
N THR A 510 3.12 -22.66 27.92
CA THR A 510 2.43 -23.93 28.12
C THR A 510 3.34 -25.15 28.12
N ALA A 511 4.40 -25.16 27.30
CA ALA A 511 5.30 -26.30 27.16
C ALA A 511 6.79 -25.92 27.03
N SER A 512 7.14 -24.62 27.07
CA SER A 512 8.51 -24.10 26.97
C SER A 512 9.30 -24.66 25.77
N ILE A 513 8.60 -24.78 24.63
CA ILE A 513 9.07 -25.42 23.40
C ILE A 513 8.84 -24.51 22.18
N ILE A 514 9.78 -24.55 21.24
CA ILE A 514 9.59 -24.19 19.84
C ILE A 514 9.83 -25.44 19.00
N GLN A 515 8.80 -25.92 18.31
CA GLN A 515 8.86 -27.10 17.45
C GLN A 515 8.91 -26.66 15.99
N VAL A 516 9.96 -27.07 15.28
CA VAL A 516 10.09 -26.84 13.83
C VAL A 516 9.75 -28.12 13.07
N VAL A 517 9.12 -27.98 11.91
CA VAL A 517 8.88 -29.03 10.91
C VAL A 517 9.41 -28.51 9.57
N LEU A 518 10.18 -29.35 8.88
CA LEU A 518 10.64 -29.10 7.52
C LEU A 518 10.15 -30.22 6.61
N ASP A 519 9.51 -29.85 5.50
CA ASP A 519 8.88 -30.69 4.49
C ASP A 519 7.88 -31.71 5.06
N SER A 520 8.35 -32.84 5.60
CA SER A 520 7.50 -33.83 6.30
C SER A 520 8.25 -34.51 7.44
N LYS A 521 9.17 -33.77 8.07
CA LYS A 521 10.02 -34.22 9.17
C LYS A 521 9.91 -33.26 10.35
N TYR A 522 9.74 -33.83 11.55
CA TYR A 522 9.97 -33.09 12.79
C TYR A 522 11.46 -32.84 12.96
N MET A 523 11.81 -31.61 13.30
CA MET A 523 13.14 -31.23 13.76
C MET A 523 13.26 -31.47 15.27
N ASP A 524 14.48 -31.40 15.81
CA ASP A 524 14.72 -31.45 17.25
C ASP A 524 13.95 -30.33 17.96
N ALA A 525 13.29 -30.66 19.08
CA ALA A 525 12.52 -29.71 19.87
C ALA A 525 13.43 -28.68 20.56
N ILE A 526 13.31 -27.41 20.18
CA ILE A 526 14.03 -26.31 20.84
C ILE A 526 13.35 -26.05 22.18
N THR A 527 13.99 -26.45 23.28
CA THR A 527 13.53 -26.14 24.64
C THR A 527 14.07 -24.77 25.05
N VAL A 528 13.20 -23.93 25.64
CA VAL A 528 13.57 -22.61 26.19
C VAL A 528 13.47 -22.58 27.71
N ASP A 529 14.22 -21.69 28.35
CA ASP A 529 14.27 -21.58 29.81
C ASP A 529 12.94 -21.14 30.43
N LYS A 530 12.72 -21.53 31.70
CA LYS A 530 11.55 -21.12 32.49
C LYS A 530 11.61 -19.61 32.77
N GLY A 531 10.75 -18.86 32.09
CA GLY A 531 10.75 -17.39 32.12
C GLY A 531 11.35 -16.74 30.87
N PHE A 532 11.70 -17.52 29.84
CA PHE A 532 11.92 -16.98 28.51
C PHE A 532 10.63 -16.30 27.98
N GLU A 533 10.76 -15.09 27.46
CA GLU A 533 9.67 -14.34 26.84
C GLU A 533 10.13 -13.73 25.51
N LEU A 534 9.21 -13.67 24.53
CA LEU A 534 9.42 -12.95 23.27
C LEU A 534 8.95 -11.50 23.42
N HIS A 535 9.91 -10.62 23.70
CA HIS A 535 9.66 -9.26 24.18
C HIS A 535 10.13 -8.18 23.20
N ILE A 536 9.61 -6.96 23.39
CA ILE A 536 10.03 -5.74 22.67
C ILE A 536 11.09 -5.05 23.55
N PRO A 537 12.14 -4.41 22.99
CA PRO A 537 13.07 -3.57 23.77
C PRO A 537 12.36 -2.51 24.61
N THR A 538 12.65 -2.46 25.90
CA THR A 538 11.96 -1.61 26.90
C THR A 538 12.44 -0.16 26.92
N ASP A 539 13.58 0.11 26.28
CA ASP A 539 14.22 1.43 26.14
C ASP A 539 13.63 2.27 24.98
N VAL A 540 12.86 1.64 24.08
CA VAL A 540 12.06 2.36 23.08
C VAL A 540 10.86 2.99 23.80
N ASN A 541 10.77 4.33 23.80
CA ASN A 541 9.74 5.14 24.48
C ASN A 541 8.32 4.52 24.44
N GLN A 542 7.99 3.76 25.49
CA GLN A 542 6.89 2.77 25.46
C GLN A 542 5.48 3.37 25.43
N SER A 543 5.31 4.65 25.80
CA SER A 543 4.04 5.13 26.38
C SER A 543 2.78 4.96 25.52
N LEU A 544 2.90 4.91 24.18
CA LEU A 544 1.76 4.87 23.26
C LEU A 544 2.00 4.03 21.98
N ARG A 545 3.11 3.25 21.87
CA ARG A 545 3.60 2.67 20.58
C ARG A 545 3.58 1.15 20.43
N ASP A 546 3.02 0.40 21.37
CA ASP A 546 3.05 -1.08 21.36
C ASP A 546 2.42 -1.75 20.11
N THR A 547 1.72 -0.97 19.26
CA THR A 547 1.01 -1.45 18.06
C THR A 547 1.94 -1.85 16.90
N GLU A 548 3.09 -1.19 16.74
CA GLU A 548 4.01 -1.36 15.59
C GLU A 548 4.80 -2.71 15.60
N HIS A 549 4.39 -3.66 16.44
CA HIS A 549 5.21 -4.82 16.81
C HIS A 549 4.58 -6.18 16.48
N ASN A 550 3.31 -6.25 16.12
CA ASN A 550 2.63 -7.50 15.75
C ASN A 550 2.41 -7.60 14.23
N GLN A 551 3.44 -7.28 13.45
CA GLN A 551 3.49 -7.29 11.98
C GLN A 551 4.60 -8.25 11.54
N LEU A 552 4.48 -8.93 10.38
CA LEU A 552 5.63 -9.62 9.77
C LEU A 552 6.20 -8.78 8.61
N TYR A 553 7.51 -8.84 8.42
CA TYR A 553 8.26 -8.16 7.37
C TYR A 553 9.10 -9.18 6.60
N LEU A 554 9.24 -8.99 5.28
CA LEU A 554 10.10 -9.80 4.40
C LEU A 554 11.58 -9.31 4.41
N TYR A 555 12.01 -8.77 5.56
CA TYR A 555 13.34 -8.23 5.86
C TYR A 555 13.41 -7.85 7.35
N ARG A 556 14.61 -7.54 7.87
CA ARG A 556 14.82 -7.01 9.23
C ARG A 556 14.68 -5.47 9.29
N PRO A 557 13.65 -4.88 9.93
CA PRO A 557 13.42 -3.42 9.89
C PRO A 557 14.27 -2.58 10.86
N ASP A 558 14.99 -3.23 11.76
CA ASP A 558 15.92 -2.61 12.72
C ASP A 558 17.30 -2.32 12.11
N THR A 559 17.74 -3.19 11.20
CA THR A 559 19.13 -3.31 10.72
C THR A 559 19.25 -3.17 9.21
N HIS A 560 18.19 -3.47 8.45
CA HIS A 560 18.19 -3.59 6.98
C HIS A 560 19.33 -4.50 6.45
N GLN A 561 19.77 -5.47 7.26
CA GLN A 561 20.76 -6.49 6.89
C GLN A 561 20.08 -7.82 6.58
N GLY A 562 20.80 -8.73 5.92
CA GLY A 562 20.30 -10.07 5.59
C GLY A 562 19.07 -10.04 4.69
N LEU A 563 19.06 -9.18 3.67
CA LEU A 563 17.91 -9.06 2.76
C LEU A 563 17.70 -10.36 1.98
N PHE A 564 16.44 -10.76 1.82
CA PHE A 564 16.11 -12.07 1.28
C PHE A 564 16.25 -12.10 -0.25
N HIS A 565 17.22 -12.88 -0.73
CA HIS A 565 17.28 -13.30 -2.12
C HIS A 565 16.66 -14.69 -2.25
N GLY A 566 15.52 -14.78 -2.93
CA GLY A 566 14.80 -16.02 -3.18
C GLY A 566 13.29 -15.83 -3.27
N HIS A 567 12.55 -16.93 -3.04
CA HIS A 567 11.10 -16.95 -3.22
C HIS A 567 10.33 -17.34 -1.96
N LEU A 568 9.07 -16.90 -1.86
CA LEU A 568 8.12 -17.18 -0.79
C LEU A 568 6.72 -17.54 -1.32
N ARG A 569 6.03 -18.46 -0.64
CA ARG A 569 4.59 -18.77 -0.80
C ARG A 569 3.95 -19.07 0.56
N ASP A 570 2.62 -19.16 0.55
CA ASP A 570 1.82 -19.82 1.60
C ASP A 570 2.11 -19.34 3.03
N ILE A 571 2.33 -18.03 3.21
CA ILE A 571 2.61 -17.44 4.52
C ILE A 571 1.31 -17.35 5.32
N GLU A 572 1.14 -18.29 6.25
CA GLU A 572 -0.04 -18.40 7.10
C GLU A 572 0.35 -18.37 8.58
N MET A 573 -0.34 -17.55 9.37
CA MET A 573 -0.15 -17.46 10.82
C MET A 573 -1.43 -17.86 11.56
N TYR A 574 -1.29 -18.71 12.57
CA TYR A 574 -2.35 -19.17 13.45
C TYR A 574 -2.02 -18.84 14.91
N SER A 575 -3.02 -18.51 15.73
CA SER A 575 -2.84 -18.26 17.17
C SER A 575 -4.16 -18.49 17.93
N THR A 576 -4.09 -18.51 19.27
CA THR A 576 -5.26 -18.60 20.15
C THR A 576 -6.29 -17.49 19.87
N LEU A 577 -7.58 -17.80 19.95
CA LEU A 577 -8.62 -16.76 19.90
C LEU A 577 -8.48 -15.79 21.09
N PRO A 578 -8.57 -14.46 20.92
CA PRO A 578 -8.38 -13.50 22.02
C PRO A 578 -9.27 -13.78 23.24
N ALA A 579 -10.54 -14.11 23.01
CA ALA A 579 -11.52 -14.43 24.06
C ALA A 579 -11.28 -15.77 24.78
N SER A 580 -10.42 -16.67 24.25
CA SER A 580 -10.05 -17.92 24.93
C SER A 580 -8.82 -17.78 25.85
N ARG A 581 -8.14 -16.62 25.82
CA ARG A 581 -6.93 -16.36 26.61
C ARG A 581 -7.28 -16.09 28.07
N LYS A 582 -6.32 -16.38 28.96
CA LYS A 582 -6.44 -16.03 30.38
C LYS A 582 -6.41 -14.51 30.55
N LEU A 583 -7.58 -13.93 30.80
CA LEU A 583 -7.74 -12.50 31.04
C LEU A 583 -7.18 -12.08 32.43
N PRO A 584 -6.78 -10.82 32.60
CA PRO A 584 -6.46 -10.25 33.91
C PRO A 584 -7.65 -10.34 34.87
N ARG A 585 -7.39 -10.36 36.18
CA ARG A 585 -8.46 -10.47 37.18
C ARG A 585 -8.93 -9.08 37.56
N ILE A 586 -9.86 -8.55 36.77
CA ILE A 586 -10.61 -7.36 37.18
C ILE A 586 -11.20 -7.64 38.56
N THR A 587 -10.79 -6.85 39.56
CA THR A 587 -11.20 -7.05 40.95
C THR A 587 -12.49 -6.31 41.21
N ASP A 588 -13.50 -7.05 41.68
CA ASP A 588 -14.81 -6.52 42.05
C ASP A 588 -14.71 -5.67 43.33
N ALA A 589 -14.21 -4.46 43.15
CA ALA A 589 -14.49 -3.29 43.98
C ALA A 589 -15.49 -2.39 43.23
N ASP A 590 -16.51 -3.01 42.63
CA ASP A 590 -17.76 -2.35 42.27
C ASP A 590 -18.43 -1.94 43.58
N ASP A 591 -18.13 -0.72 44.02
CA ASP A 591 -18.81 -0.07 45.14
C ASP A 591 -20.11 0.56 44.60
N PRO A 592 -21.30 -0.01 44.91
CA PRO A 592 -22.54 0.43 44.30
C PRO A 592 -23.03 1.77 44.86
N ASP A 593 -22.48 2.24 45.99
CA ASP A 593 -22.74 3.55 46.56
C ASP A 593 -21.86 4.61 45.86
N ARG A 594 -20.58 4.29 45.63
CA ARG A 594 -19.62 5.11 44.86
C ARG A 594 -20.07 5.31 43.40
N HIS A 595 -20.51 4.25 42.73
CA HIS A 595 -21.05 4.34 41.36
C HIS A 595 -22.32 5.19 41.33
N ARG A 596 -23.26 4.98 42.25
CA ARG A 596 -24.50 5.79 42.37
C ARG A 596 -24.20 7.26 42.67
N LEU A 597 -23.17 7.55 43.48
CA LEU A 597 -22.68 8.90 43.74
C LEU A 597 -22.08 9.52 42.47
N HIS A 598 -21.31 8.76 41.69
CA HIS A 598 -20.82 9.22 40.38
C HIS A 598 -21.97 9.57 39.45
N LEU A 599 -22.96 8.69 39.28
CA LEU A 599 -24.14 8.98 38.45
C LEU A 599 -24.85 10.25 38.93
N THR A 600 -25.07 10.40 40.24
CA THR A 600 -25.73 11.58 40.82
C THR A 600 -24.99 12.89 40.51
N HIS A 601 -23.66 12.91 40.67
CA HIS A 601 -22.85 14.11 40.38
C HIS A 601 -22.69 14.35 38.86
N ARG A 602 -22.59 13.29 38.05
CA ARG A 602 -22.57 13.36 36.59
C ARG A 602 -23.85 13.98 36.05
N ASP A 603 -25.00 13.46 36.48
CA ASP A 603 -26.32 13.85 35.98
C ASP A 603 -26.63 15.33 36.30
N ALA A 604 -26.16 15.82 37.46
CA ALA A 604 -26.22 17.24 37.81
C ALA A 604 -25.30 18.15 36.96
N LEU A 605 -24.13 17.65 36.50
CA LEU A 605 -23.24 18.43 35.63
C LEU A 605 -23.65 18.45 34.15
N VAL A 606 -24.47 17.48 33.71
CA VAL A 606 -24.98 17.40 32.32
C VAL A 606 -26.41 17.92 32.18
N GLU A 607 -26.99 18.50 33.24
CA GLU A 607 -28.31 19.13 33.18
C GLU A 607 -28.37 20.20 32.08
N GLY A 608 -29.41 20.13 31.23
CA GLY A 608 -29.59 21.01 30.08
C GLY A 608 -28.75 20.65 28.84
N LEU A 609 -27.93 19.59 28.87
CA LEU A 609 -27.25 19.04 27.69
C LEU A 609 -28.05 17.87 27.08
N THR A 610 -27.94 17.66 25.77
CA THR A 610 -28.54 16.51 25.07
C THR A 610 -27.52 15.41 24.81
N LEU A 611 -27.94 14.15 24.94
CA LEU A 611 -27.10 13.00 24.57
C LEU A 611 -26.73 13.06 23.09
N ALA A 612 -25.46 12.79 22.80
CA ALA A 612 -24.89 12.72 21.46
C ALA A 612 -24.66 11.26 21.01
N PHE A 613 -24.29 10.39 21.95
CA PHE A 613 -24.33 8.92 21.87
C PHE A 613 -24.34 8.35 23.30
N HIS A 614 -24.81 7.10 23.47
CA HIS A 614 -24.76 6.36 24.73
C HIS A 614 -24.66 4.85 24.47
N TYR A 615 -23.59 4.24 24.96
CA TYR A 615 -23.40 2.79 25.07
C TYR A 615 -23.70 2.40 26.54
N PRO A 616 -24.91 1.91 26.89
CA PRO A 616 -25.32 1.76 28.29
C PRO A 616 -24.90 0.44 28.95
N ASN A 617 -24.64 -0.62 28.17
CA ASN A 617 -24.23 -1.92 28.70
C ASN A 617 -23.39 -2.70 27.68
N MET A 618 -22.10 -2.38 27.65
CA MET A 618 -21.13 -2.98 26.73
C MET A 618 -20.80 -4.46 27.04
N ALA A 619 -21.47 -5.10 28.01
CA ALA A 619 -21.37 -6.55 28.24
C ALA A 619 -22.40 -7.35 27.41
N VAL A 620 -23.38 -6.68 26.80
CA VAL A 620 -24.36 -7.28 25.87
C VAL A 620 -23.93 -7.02 24.43
N ASP A 621 -23.75 -5.76 24.07
CA ASP A 621 -23.33 -5.32 22.73
C ASP A 621 -22.64 -3.95 22.79
N ALA A 622 -22.03 -3.51 21.69
CA ALA A 622 -21.48 -2.17 21.56
C ALA A 622 -22.34 -1.31 20.63
N VAL A 623 -23.64 -1.19 20.90
CA VAL A 623 -24.58 -0.32 20.17
C VAL A 623 -24.85 0.97 20.93
N ASP A 624 -24.77 2.09 20.21
CA ASP A 624 -25.23 3.39 20.69
C ASP A 624 -26.76 3.45 20.63
N ILE A 625 -27.43 3.61 21.77
CA ILE A 625 -28.90 3.67 21.85
C ILE A 625 -29.49 4.99 21.33
N VAL A 626 -28.68 6.01 21.07
CA VAL A 626 -29.12 7.33 20.57
C VAL A 626 -29.23 7.32 19.05
N THR A 627 -28.22 6.80 18.34
CA THR A 627 -28.21 6.71 16.86
C THR A 627 -28.49 5.31 16.30
N GLY A 628 -28.58 4.29 17.16
CA GLY A 628 -28.72 2.88 16.76
C GLY A 628 -27.43 2.28 16.18
N ARG A 629 -26.28 2.95 16.33
CA ARG A 629 -25.03 2.60 15.65
C ARG A 629 -24.17 1.65 16.47
N ALA A 630 -23.87 0.47 15.90
CA ALA A 630 -22.83 -0.41 16.41
C ALA A 630 -21.41 0.21 16.24
N MET A 631 -20.57 0.07 17.27
CA MET A 631 -19.15 0.37 17.22
C MET A 631 -18.38 -0.83 16.65
N THR A 632 -17.60 -0.62 15.59
CA THR A 632 -16.69 -1.67 15.07
C THR A 632 -15.57 -1.91 16.07
N LEU A 633 -15.50 -3.12 16.64
CA LEU A 633 -14.42 -3.55 17.53
C LEU A 633 -13.20 -4.07 16.74
N PRO A 634 -11.97 -3.89 17.27
CA PRO A 634 -10.76 -4.49 16.71
C PRO A 634 -10.75 -6.03 16.70
N GLY A 635 -9.97 -6.63 15.81
CA GLY A 635 -9.91 -8.09 15.68
C GLY A 635 -9.33 -8.82 16.89
N GLY A 636 -8.56 -8.14 17.75
CA GLY A 636 -8.06 -8.68 19.03
C GLY A 636 -8.99 -8.43 20.23
N SER A 637 -10.09 -7.71 20.00
CA SER A 637 -10.99 -7.12 21.00
C SER A 637 -12.39 -7.75 20.89
N PHE A 638 -13.17 -7.82 21.98
CA PHE A 638 -14.42 -8.58 22.02
C PHE A 638 -15.35 -8.18 23.17
N ILE A 639 -16.62 -8.57 23.11
CA ILE A 639 -17.59 -8.41 24.19
C ILE A 639 -17.43 -9.54 25.23
N HIS A 640 -17.17 -9.20 26.49
CA HIS A 640 -17.14 -10.15 27.60
C HIS A 640 -18.44 -10.06 28.42
N SER A 641 -19.21 -11.15 28.48
CA SER A 641 -20.59 -11.21 28.98
C SER A 641 -20.83 -10.72 30.42
N SER A 642 -19.78 -10.60 31.25
CA SER A 642 -19.84 -10.03 32.60
C SER A 642 -18.91 -8.84 32.85
N LEU A 643 -18.01 -8.51 31.91
CA LEU A 643 -16.98 -7.47 32.11
C LEU A 643 -17.06 -6.33 31.08
N GLY A 644 -17.95 -6.39 30.10
CA GLY A 644 -18.06 -5.35 29.08
C GLY A 644 -17.17 -5.59 27.87
N ALA A 645 -17.00 -4.56 27.04
CA ALA A 645 -16.16 -4.63 25.86
C ALA A 645 -14.68 -4.58 26.26
N TYR A 646 -13.95 -5.64 25.95
CA TYR A 646 -12.50 -5.72 26.09
C TYR A 646 -11.81 -5.12 24.86
N PHE A 647 -10.88 -4.20 25.10
CA PHE A 647 -10.02 -3.56 24.10
C PHE A 647 -8.56 -3.90 24.37
N ASP A 648 -7.88 -4.44 23.35
CA ASP A 648 -6.55 -5.07 23.49
C ASP A 648 -5.34 -4.11 23.50
N GLY A 649 -5.56 -2.80 23.34
CA GLY A 649 -4.50 -1.79 23.28
C GLY A 649 -3.60 -1.83 22.04
N ASN A 650 -3.77 -2.79 21.14
CA ASN A 650 -2.86 -3.12 20.04
C ASN A 650 -3.62 -3.22 18.71
N TYR A 651 -4.30 -2.13 18.32
CA TYR A 651 -5.18 -2.10 17.14
C TYR A 651 -5.07 -0.84 16.27
N TYR A 652 -4.08 0.03 16.51
CA TYR A 652 -3.89 1.24 15.71
C TYR A 652 -3.74 0.95 14.21
N ASP A 653 -2.93 -0.04 13.85
CA ASP A 653 -2.68 -0.42 12.47
C ASP A 653 -3.89 -1.12 11.79
N ASP A 654 -4.88 -1.63 12.55
CA ASP A 654 -6.14 -2.13 11.96
C ASP A 654 -6.96 -0.97 11.36
N THR A 655 -6.72 0.28 11.76
CA THR A 655 -7.33 1.47 11.13
C THR A 655 -6.86 1.74 9.70
N GLU A 656 -5.80 1.06 9.25
CA GLU A 656 -5.37 1.08 7.84
C GLU A 656 -6.37 0.32 6.95
N LEU A 657 -7.17 -0.58 7.52
CA LEU A 657 -8.16 -1.41 6.82
C LEU A 657 -9.60 -0.93 7.01
N ASP A 658 -9.94 -0.32 8.15
CA ASP A 658 -11.19 0.41 8.36
C ASP A 658 -10.99 1.68 9.20
N ARG A 659 -11.28 2.84 8.61
CA ARG A 659 -11.23 4.15 9.28
C ARG A 659 -12.40 4.41 10.24
N ASN A 660 -13.42 3.54 10.25
CA ASN A 660 -14.55 3.61 11.19
C ASN A 660 -14.32 2.76 12.46
N LEU A 661 -13.19 2.05 12.53
CA LEU A 661 -12.78 1.25 13.68
C LEU A 661 -12.74 2.10 14.97
N VAL A 662 -13.36 1.59 16.04
CA VAL A 662 -13.52 2.25 17.36
C VAL A 662 -14.02 3.70 17.35
N VAL A 663 -14.73 4.13 16.30
CA VAL A 663 -15.38 5.46 16.27
C VAL A 663 -16.67 5.39 17.06
N ALA A 664 -16.63 5.80 18.33
CA ALA A 664 -17.76 5.79 19.26
C ALA A 664 -18.80 6.89 18.97
N GLY A 665 -18.36 8.09 18.58
CA GLY A 665 -19.24 9.22 18.29
C GLY A 665 -19.04 9.74 16.87
N LYS A 666 -20.14 10.02 16.15
CA LYS A 666 -20.13 10.73 14.86
C LYS A 666 -20.89 12.05 15.00
N LEU A 667 -20.16 13.12 15.31
CA LEU A 667 -20.73 14.35 15.87
C LEU A 667 -20.96 15.46 14.84
N GLY A 668 -20.29 15.38 13.68
CA GLY A 668 -20.41 16.33 12.59
C GLY A 668 -19.70 17.67 12.83
N ALA A 669 -19.61 18.48 11.77
CA ALA A 669 -18.89 19.75 11.77
C ALA A 669 -19.56 20.86 12.61
N THR A 670 -20.84 20.74 12.96
CA THR A 670 -21.60 21.74 13.73
C THR A 670 -21.52 21.56 15.25
N PHE A 671 -20.74 20.58 15.73
CA PHE A 671 -20.59 20.32 17.16
C PHE A 671 -19.94 21.49 17.92
N SER A 672 -20.60 21.96 18.99
CA SER A 672 -20.09 23.05 19.83
C SER A 672 -19.02 22.59 20.80
N ARG A 673 -17.77 22.98 20.54
CA ARG A 673 -16.62 22.74 21.45
C ARG A 673 -16.65 23.61 22.71
N ASN A 674 -17.66 24.47 22.88
CA ASN A 674 -17.76 25.39 24.02
C ASN A 674 -18.43 24.76 25.25
N LYS A 675 -19.37 23.81 25.09
CA LYS A 675 -19.98 23.11 26.23
C LYS A 675 -20.41 21.69 25.88
N PHE A 676 -19.81 20.72 26.56
CA PHE A 676 -20.06 19.28 26.38
C PHE A 676 -19.55 18.47 27.57
N ALA A 677 -19.97 17.21 27.67
CA ALA A 677 -19.51 16.26 28.68
C ALA A 677 -19.28 14.87 28.08
N VAL A 678 -18.28 14.14 28.56
CA VAL A 678 -18.02 12.74 28.22
C VAL A 678 -17.89 11.94 29.52
N ALA A 679 -18.57 10.79 29.63
CA ALA A 679 -18.47 9.90 30.78
C ALA A 679 -18.22 8.46 30.36
N ILE A 680 -17.42 7.73 31.14
CA ILE A 680 -16.98 6.36 30.88
C ILE A 680 -16.85 5.56 32.18
N THR A 681 -17.36 4.33 32.17
CA THR A 681 -17.08 3.30 33.19
C THR A 681 -16.10 2.30 32.60
N MET A 682 -14.86 2.31 33.08
CA MET A 682 -13.74 1.55 32.50
C MET A 682 -12.89 0.82 33.56
N ALA A 683 -12.24 -0.26 33.15
CA ALA A 683 -11.19 -0.93 33.93
C ALA A 683 -9.89 -0.99 33.11
N PRO A 684 -8.98 -0.01 33.26
CA PRO A 684 -7.75 0.07 32.48
C PRO A 684 -6.72 -1.00 32.93
N LEU A 685 -5.95 -1.51 31.98
CA LEU A 685 -4.91 -2.53 32.22
C LEU A 685 -3.49 -1.96 32.14
N ALA A 686 -3.30 -0.88 31.39
CA ALA A 686 -2.02 -0.23 31.17
C ALA A 686 -2.19 1.29 30.96
N ALA A 687 -1.10 1.96 30.55
CA ALA A 687 -1.19 3.26 29.91
C ALA A 687 -2.06 3.16 28.64
N CYS A 688 -2.87 4.17 28.36
CA CYS A 688 -3.76 4.14 27.21
C CYS A 688 -4.24 5.55 26.80
N CYS A 689 -4.65 5.69 25.54
CA CYS A 689 -5.60 6.73 25.18
C CYS A 689 -7.00 6.20 25.48
N VAL A 690 -7.74 6.85 26.38
CA VAL A 690 -9.12 6.43 26.70
C VAL A 690 -10.04 6.81 25.54
N PHE A 691 -9.94 8.06 25.08
CA PHE A 691 -10.55 8.52 23.83
C PHE A 691 -9.84 9.78 23.31
N CYS A 692 -10.01 10.09 22.02
CA CYS A 692 -9.61 11.34 21.41
C CYS A 692 -10.67 11.82 20.39
N MET A 693 -10.82 13.14 20.26
CA MET A 693 -11.78 13.81 19.39
C MET A 693 -11.11 14.48 18.19
N GLY A 694 -11.62 14.18 16.99
CA GLY A 694 -11.15 14.68 15.71
C GLY A 694 -9.85 14.01 15.25
N SER A 695 -9.92 13.17 14.21
CA SER A 695 -8.78 12.40 13.68
C SER A 695 -7.58 13.28 13.29
N TYR A 696 -7.83 14.36 12.52
CA TYR A 696 -6.77 15.23 12.02
C TYR A 696 -6.24 16.24 13.04
N TYR A 697 -7.09 16.76 13.93
CA TYR A 697 -6.70 17.86 14.84
C TYR A 697 -6.56 17.46 16.32
N ARG A 698 -7.12 16.31 16.73
CA ARG A 698 -6.95 15.70 18.07
C ARG A 698 -7.16 16.72 19.18
N TRP A 699 -8.29 17.43 19.09
CA TRP A 699 -8.51 18.72 19.74
C TRP A 699 -8.93 18.60 21.21
N PHE A 700 -9.47 17.44 21.59
CA PHE A 700 -9.74 17.02 22.98
C PHE A 700 -9.45 15.52 23.12
N GLY A 701 -9.22 15.05 24.34
CA GLY A 701 -9.06 13.63 24.63
C GLY A 701 -8.60 13.34 26.05
N LEU A 702 -8.82 12.10 26.50
CA LEU A 702 -8.49 11.62 27.83
C LEU A 702 -7.42 10.53 27.72
N THR A 703 -6.37 10.61 28.55
CA THR A 703 -5.28 9.62 28.56
C THR A 703 -4.93 9.18 29.99
N VAL A 704 -4.44 7.95 30.12
CA VAL A 704 -3.91 7.35 31.36
C VAL A 704 -2.44 7.05 31.13
N THR A 705 -1.55 7.51 32.03
CA THR A 705 -0.09 7.33 31.87
C THR A 705 0.41 5.95 32.29
N ASN A 706 1.70 5.67 32.05
CA ASN A 706 2.40 4.51 32.59
C ASN A 706 2.31 4.43 34.14
N THR A 707 2.28 5.59 34.81
CA THR A 707 2.06 5.78 36.25
C THR A 707 0.58 5.86 36.66
N MET A 708 -0.34 5.51 35.76
CA MET A 708 -1.80 5.54 35.92
C MET A 708 -2.42 6.91 36.22
N GLU A 709 -1.71 8.01 35.99
CA GLU A 709 -2.22 9.37 36.16
C GLU A 709 -3.23 9.69 35.06
N VAL A 710 -4.37 10.29 35.43
CA VAL A 710 -5.38 10.75 34.47
C VAL A 710 -4.99 12.13 33.93
N LYS A 711 -5.03 12.31 32.61
CA LYS A 711 -4.70 13.57 31.93
C LYS A 711 -5.76 13.93 30.89
N VAL A 712 -6.40 15.07 31.07
CA VAL A 712 -7.27 15.70 30.05
C VAL A 712 -6.37 16.49 29.10
N THR A 713 -6.52 16.28 27.80
CA THR A 713 -5.60 16.82 26.78
C THR A 713 -6.35 17.59 25.71
N PHE A 714 -5.75 18.67 25.22
CA PHE A 714 -6.30 19.54 24.19
C PHE A 714 -5.26 19.84 23.10
N ASN A 715 -5.73 20.24 21.91
CA ASN A 715 -4.92 20.76 20.80
C ASN A 715 -3.71 19.87 20.45
N ASN A 716 -3.97 18.60 20.10
CA ASN A 716 -2.95 17.59 19.87
C ASN A 716 -1.93 17.48 21.03
N GLN A 717 -2.47 17.31 22.24
CA GLN A 717 -1.72 17.14 23.49
C GLN A 717 -0.77 18.30 23.86
N ARG A 718 -0.83 19.44 23.17
CA ARG A 718 -0.02 20.64 23.48
C ARG A 718 -0.41 21.26 24.84
N VAL A 719 -1.66 21.09 25.24
CA VAL A 719 -2.14 21.41 26.59
C VAL A 719 -2.55 20.10 27.24
N GLY A 720 -1.96 19.79 28.39
CA GLY A 720 -2.22 18.56 29.14
C GLY A 720 -2.46 18.90 30.62
N LEU A 721 -3.70 18.74 31.07
CA LEU A 721 -4.13 19.00 32.43
C LEU A 721 -4.03 17.69 33.22
N VAL A 722 -3.13 17.65 34.21
CA VAL A 722 -3.04 16.51 35.14
C VAL A 722 -4.17 16.62 36.15
N VAL A 723 -5.03 15.59 36.21
CA VAL A 723 -6.15 15.56 37.15
C VAL A 723 -5.63 15.39 38.58
N ARG A 724 -6.19 16.18 39.50
CA ARG A 724 -5.79 16.25 40.90
C ARG A 724 -6.98 16.22 41.83
N GLN A 725 -6.73 15.84 43.07
CA GLN A 725 -7.66 15.96 44.18
C GLN A 725 -6.85 16.45 45.39
N GLU A 726 -7.27 17.55 46.01
CA GLU A 726 -6.53 18.21 47.10
C GLU A 726 -5.08 18.56 46.72
N ARG A 727 -4.87 18.90 45.44
CA ARG A 727 -3.58 19.18 44.75
C ARG A 727 -2.69 17.97 44.47
N GLU A 728 -3.00 16.80 45.00
CA GLU A 728 -2.26 15.56 44.73
C GLU A 728 -2.67 14.89 43.42
N MET A 729 -1.74 14.18 42.77
CA MET A 729 -1.98 13.55 41.47
C MET A 729 -2.84 12.29 41.60
N VAL A 730 -4.02 12.28 40.99
CA VAL A 730 -4.93 11.14 41.02
C VAL A 730 -4.46 10.04 40.08
N ARG A 731 -4.37 8.81 40.61
CA ARG A 731 -3.92 7.61 39.89
C ARG A 731 -5.00 6.54 39.93
N LEU A 732 -5.37 6.02 38.76
CA LEU A 732 -6.29 4.89 38.67
C LEU A 732 -5.59 3.61 39.12
N SER A 733 -6.36 2.67 39.66
CA SER A 733 -5.89 1.30 39.85
C SER A 733 -5.98 0.55 38.52
N ARG A 734 -4.97 -0.27 38.22
CA ARG A 734 -5.08 -1.28 37.16
C ARG A 734 -6.03 -2.39 37.63
N GLU A 735 -6.68 -3.05 36.68
CA GLU A 735 -7.57 -4.20 36.96
C GLU A 735 -8.71 -3.88 37.95
N ARG A 736 -9.24 -2.65 37.89
CA ARG A 736 -10.38 -2.17 38.69
C ARG A 736 -11.30 -1.25 37.91
N TRP A 737 -12.59 -1.33 38.21
CA TRP A 737 -13.58 -0.41 37.69
C TRP A 737 -13.41 0.99 38.28
N HIS A 738 -13.43 1.97 37.37
CA HIS A 738 -13.38 3.40 37.64
C HIS A 738 -14.44 4.10 36.80
N ASP A 739 -15.26 4.93 37.44
CA ASP A 739 -16.18 5.83 36.76
C ASP A 739 -15.52 7.20 36.57
N VAL A 740 -15.41 7.68 35.33
CA VAL A 740 -14.76 8.96 35.00
C VAL A 740 -15.67 9.80 34.11
N ALA A 741 -15.92 11.05 34.50
CA ALA A 741 -16.62 12.03 33.68
C ALA A 741 -15.78 13.31 33.54
N VAL A 742 -15.76 13.90 32.34
CA VAL A 742 -15.08 15.17 32.04
C VAL A 742 -16.08 16.10 31.39
N VAL A 743 -16.23 17.30 31.96
CA VAL A 743 -17.16 18.34 31.51
C VAL A 743 -16.38 19.59 31.17
N VAL A 744 -16.58 20.11 29.95
CA VAL A 744 -15.97 21.34 29.46
C VAL A 744 -17.06 22.41 29.37
N ASP A 745 -16.79 23.58 29.93
CA ASP A 745 -17.73 24.71 30.00
C ASP A 745 -16.96 26.03 29.79
N GLY A 746 -16.80 26.42 28.52
CA GLY A 746 -15.90 27.49 28.10
C GLY A 746 -14.45 27.14 28.39
N LEU A 747 -13.82 27.91 29.29
CA LEU A 747 -12.44 27.66 29.75
C LEU A 747 -12.37 26.72 30.96
N ARG A 748 -13.49 26.38 31.60
CA ARG A 748 -13.53 25.51 32.78
C ARG A 748 -13.57 24.04 32.38
N VAL A 749 -12.73 23.24 33.04
CA VAL A 749 -12.72 21.78 32.94
C VAL A 749 -13.00 21.20 34.32
N THR A 750 -14.15 20.55 34.46
CA THR A 750 -14.54 19.78 35.65
C THR A 750 -14.31 18.30 35.37
N VAL A 751 -13.74 17.58 36.34
CA VAL A 751 -13.58 16.12 36.25
C VAL A 751 -14.21 15.48 37.48
N LEU A 752 -14.93 14.38 37.26
CA LEU A 752 -15.38 13.46 38.30
C LEU A 752 -14.61 12.15 38.16
N ILE A 753 -14.13 11.59 39.27
CA ILE A 753 -13.60 10.23 39.34
C ILE A 753 -14.24 9.55 40.55
N ASP A 754 -14.91 8.42 40.31
CA ASP A 754 -15.47 7.57 41.38
C ASP A 754 -16.35 8.32 42.40
N GLY A 755 -17.25 9.18 41.92
CA GLY A 755 -18.13 10.00 42.75
C GLY A 755 -17.47 11.25 43.34
N ASN A 756 -16.14 11.36 43.31
CA ASN A 756 -15.42 12.52 43.83
C ASN A 756 -15.33 13.62 42.78
N HIS A 757 -15.55 14.87 43.20
CA HIS A 757 -15.14 16.04 42.43
C HIS A 757 -13.62 16.20 42.50
N MET A 758 -12.98 16.31 41.35
CA MET A 758 -11.55 16.64 41.24
C MET A 758 -11.35 18.16 41.38
N ASP A 759 -10.10 18.58 41.62
CA ASP A 759 -9.71 20.00 41.59
C ASP A 759 -10.14 20.63 40.26
N GLU A 760 -10.92 21.72 40.27
CA GLU A 760 -11.35 22.40 39.05
C GLU A 760 -10.13 22.98 38.31
N VAL A 761 -10.03 22.70 37.00
CA VAL A 761 -8.92 23.20 36.18
C VAL A 761 -9.43 24.18 35.14
N SER A 762 -8.99 25.43 35.24
CA SER A 762 -9.21 26.43 34.19
C SER A 762 -8.10 26.36 33.13
N LEU A 763 -8.51 26.39 31.86
CA LEU A 763 -7.67 26.73 30.72
C LEU A 763 -7.26 28.22 30.80
N SER A 764 -6.19 28.59 30.10
CA SER A 764 -5.71 29.97 30.08
C SER A 764 -6.66 30.91 29.33
N GLN A 765 -6.65 32.20 29.66
CA GLN A 765 -7.57 33.19 29.07
C GLN A 765 -7.32 33.46 27.58
N ASP A 766 -6.16 33.06 27.07
CA ASP A 766 -5.76 33.07 25.65
C ASP A 766 -5.97 31.70 24.95
N PHE A 767 -6.52 30.69 25.65
CA PHE A 767 -6.76 29.38 25.07
C PHE A 767 -7.74 29.46 23.90
N THR A 768 -7.32 28.88 22.78
CA THR A 768 -8.15 28.70 21.58
C THR A 768 -7.97 27.28 21.06
N TYR A 769 -9.02 26.70 20.47
CA TYR A 769 -8.90 25.40 19.80
C TYR A 769 -8.10 25.55 18.51
N THR A 770 -7.06 24.72 18.31
CA THR A 770 -6.27 24.69 17.07
C THR A 770 -6.98 23.97 15.91
N ALA A 771 -8.16 23.40 16.18
CA ALA A 771 -9.05 22.85 15.17
C ALA A 771 -9.95 23.98 14.62
N PRO A 772 -10.01 24.21 13.30
CA PRO A 772 -10.96 25.16 12.72
C PRO A 772 -12.41 24.68 12.94
N PRO A 773 -13.43 25.56 12.78
CA PRO A 773 -14.81 25.23 13.13
C PRO A 773 -15.34 23.98 12.40
N ASP A 774 -15.00 23.84 11.12
CA ASP A 774 -15.40 22.75 10.22
C ASP A 774 -14.65 21.43 10.45
N ALA A 775 -13.60 21.42 11.28
CA ALA A 775 -12.81 20.23 11.52
C ALA A 775 -13.60 19.09 12.17
N ASP A 776 -13.18 17.88 11.84
CA ASP A 776 -13.64 16.60 12.39
C ASP A 776 -13.81 16.64 13.93
N ASN A 777 -15.00 16.22 14.38
CA ASN A 777 -15.40 16.10 15.77
C ASN A 777 -15.78 14.66 16.15
N ASP A 778 -15.58 13.69 15.25
CA ASP A 778 -15.78 12.27 15.56
C ASP A 778 -14.88 11.85 16.72
N MET A 779 -15.34 10.90 17.53
CA MET A 779 -14.61 10.45 18.72
C MET A 779 -14.18 8.99 18.59
N PHE A 780 -12.90 8.75 18.86
CA PHE A 780 -12.17 7.51 18.62
C PHE A 780 -11.63 6.96 19.95
N LEU A 781 -11.63 5.64 20.17
CA LEU A 781 -10.88 5.00 21.27
C LEU A 781 -9.37 4.85 20.97
N LEU A 782 -8.81 5.79 20.21
CA LEU A 782 -7.40 5.85 19.82
C LEU A 782 -6.99 7.26 19.43
N ASN A 783 -5.69 7.49 19.23
CA ASN A 783 -5.14 8.79 18.89
C ASN A 783 -4.09 8.73 17.78
N TYR A 784 -4.42 9.32 16.63
CA TYR A 784 -3.58 9.36 15.42
C TYR A 784 -2.31 10.23 15.53
N SER A 785 -2.01 10.86 16.68
CA SER A 785 -0.71 11.55 16.87
C SER A 785 0.42 10.63 17.30
N CYS A 786 0.08 9.50 17.93
CA CYS A 786 0.98 8.79 18.83
C CYS A 786 0.81 7.27 18.80
N SER A 787 -0.16 6.76 18.03
CA SER A 787 -0.60 5.36 17.96
C SER A 787 -1.30 4.81 19.21
N GLY A 788 -1.52 5.65 20.22
CA GLY A 788 -2.12 5.25 21.49
C GLY A 788 -3.57 4.79 21.35
N CYS A 789 -3.87 3.59 21.82
CA CYS A 789 -5.19 2.96 21.85
C CYS A 789 -5.74 2.86 23.29
N PHE A 790 -7.02 2.53 23.44
CA PHE A 790 -7.59 2.11 24.73
C PHE A 790 -7.21 0.65 25.04
N HIS A 791 -6.79 0.38 26.28
CA HIS A 791 -6.38 -0.95 26.75
C HIS A 791 -7.05 -1.28 28.10
N GLY A 792 -8.08 -2.11 28.05
CA GLY A 792 -8.88 -2.48 29.21
C GLY A 792 -10.31 -2.86 28.86
N PHE A 793 -11.15 -2.94 29.89
CA PHE A 793 -12.58 -3.20 29.73
C PHE A 793 -13.41 -1.91 29.83
N MET A 794 -14.56 -1.88 29.18
CA MET A 794 -15.49 -0.75 29.17
C MET A 794 -16.93 -1.26 29.35
N ARG A 795 -17.71 -0.66 30.25
CA ARG A 795 -19.10 -1.05 30.57
C ARG A 795 -20.13 -0.03 30.07
N GLU A 796 -19.90 1.25 30.36
CA GLU A 796 -20.73 2.36 29.90
C GLU A 796 -19.84 3.41 29.22
N PHE A 797 -20.32 4.01 28.13
CA PHE A 797 -19.66 5.15 27.50
C PHE A 797 -20.68 6.11 26.90
N ALA A 798 -20.64 7.38 27.28
CA ALA A 798 -21.66 8.36 26.94
C ALA A 798 -21.06 9.75 26.65
N MET A 799 -21.76 10.53 25.85
CA MET A 799 -21.44 11.94 25.63
C MET A 799 -22.70 12.80 25.55
N TRP A 800 -22.62 13.99 26.13
CA TRP A 800 -23.64 15.04 26.05
C TRP A 800 -23.05 16.28 25.40
N LYS A 801 -23.88 17.04 24.70
CA LYS A 801 -23.53 18.28 24.00
C LYS A 801 -24.54 19.38 24.29
N LEU A 802 -24.15 20.63 24.10
CA LEU A 802 -25.11 21.70 23.91
C LEU A 802 -25.91 21.44 22.61
N SER A 803 -27.21 21.75 22.62
CA SER A 803 -28.14 21.46 21.52
C SER A 803 -28.01 22.45 20.36
#